data_AF-A0A2H1WJ61-F1
#
_entry.id   AF-A0A2H1WJ61-F1
#
_cell.length_a   1.000
_cell.length_b   1.000
_cell.length_c   1.000
_cell.angle_alpha   90.00
_cell.angle_beta   90.00
_cell.angle_gamma   90.00
#
_symmetry.space_group_name_H-M   'P 1'
#
loop_
_entity.id
_entity.type
_entity.pdbx_description
1 polymer ?
#
loop_
_entity_poly.entity_id
_entity_poly.type
_entity_poly.pdbx_seq_one_letter_code
_entity_poly.pdbx_strand_id
1 'polypeptide(L)'
;MGVILKYVVAGLLRYWLINLDYWQTIANRVEIATPLNSWKRLIEGVYLYDHNINPYEGDSFHESPIMLVFFYYIMKHVPFILPVLFTLLDLLTAHLLYKTSKAFIRILKESQEKQLAEVADESKPMLLDDAQLKESAEYVLSVYLFNPYSVLNCAGMTTTVIQNLLVATALWGASSGQRIVACVFIALATHQALYPVLLIVPVALILAEVNKGCTKCSYIRTLLVFVLSWGFLIYLSAYIMDGSYKYVYNTYGFILTVPDLKPNIGLFWYFFTEMFEHFRVLFVCAFQINALALYVVPLTLRFKKDPILLATVLIALSSIFRSYPCVGDVGFYLALLPMWKHLFTFMQQKFIVGCTFIITSALGPTVWHLWIYSGSANANFFFGVTLSFATAQIFLITDLLFAYIKREFTLKHGSSRQVDGKPAKLMDLVTCATVPGIPSHLRDCYRSGVPDLPAPRRLDVFLSLLKKLELQSQLDMRLLSSGLLRSLRLDGIEQSSVNAIETEFLLPFRASSFQFNKFKILMDIFLPSQNLVQVDEILPIAEKCLMHKMLSSTVRQWERGDENLVCPLSAQLGQNNNMDTQSNSRVISRCPIEDGVIQTQWGTISPGTVIAAVAASLESQRVSVTDILNANIFMEDVAEPLMVSAKQEWVDDIETLIPAVNNTPILRRQSDVADIGNVWVATLAGDLAEVVVNQGPRVGSIAQNMVIGSNNRWNDTLLPRDHYLFPQNLTVADWQFTDAEILAGIDGLILAHHVPKWVEQRRSLRLSQVLDMYYSNEGVSFDPSIKACNRQNLFSDIVNKGDLLVETSRFAHVLSLRQITVYVPVEEMERMAVAAVNAFMDYAPTLLRRVHKACEMLGGAPVVDLIVATDGSWKGYDVEQFMSWIGGSLETNMQRGSISLLHGNTGTWIAPPSYNLTTMFSYIKNFTDEWPNRLNLPTVMSTILQYSLNKSVAEIANNASGGPSTVVLIVSPSDRPSAPEMDRTRELMALLRTSYFDVYFSYVAEDLSDFQNINNEYLDYSELFISTTSTSVQDIVAAVDTFLVKSDIPQRLMGPQCPFNNTVFNQVEFEDFVLPNRPMLYRIHPFYLRLQDLIRVQFRNDGQGQLLVCMWRGAEASHNCQTIEQRGIHMFNLTKPCPSPDFCLPAYFTVTATSTDNLCANNDCRLPHQVGYYMSHAGLRCLPLQGNANTSEPFLKLIITSIYIKKENREFFKILRDAKELDK
;
A
#
# COMPACT_ATOMS: atom_id res chain seq x y z
N MET A 1 25.96 52.57 -25.56
CA MET A 1 24.59 52.91 -26.01
C MET A 1 23.52 51.91 -25.54
N GLY A 2 23.72 50.59 -25.70
CA GLY A 2 22.69 49.59 -25.38
C GLY A 2 22.14 49.59 -23.93
N VAL A 3 22.99 49.83 -22.91
CA VAL A 3 22.54 49.86 -21.50
C VAL A 3 21.62 51.05 -21.20
N ILE A 4 21.93 52.24 -21.73
CA ILE A 4 21.11 53.45 -21.52
C ILE A 4 19.73 53.27 -22.18
N LEU A 5 19.69 52.68 -23.38
CA LEU A 5 18.43 52.38 -24.07
C LEU A 5 17.53 51.46 -23.22
N LYS A 6 18.10 50.43 -22.57
CA LYS A 6 17.34 49.52 -21.68
C LYS A 6 16.68 50.28 -20.53
N TYR A 7 17.39 51.21 -19.87
CA TYR A 7 16.83 52.03 -18.80
C TYR A 7 15.68 52.92 -19.28
N VAL A 8 15.84 53.58 -20.43
CA VAL A 8 14.81 54.49 -20.98
C VAL A 8 13.53 53.72 -21.32
N VAL A 9 13.64 52.59 -22.03
CA VAL A 9 12.47 51.78 -22.41
C VAL A 9 11.77 51.23 -21.16
N ALA A 10 12.52 50.67 -20.22
CA ALA A 10 11.97 50.10 -18.99
C ALA A 10 11.34 51.15 -18.06
N GLY A 11 11.90 52.36 -18.01
CA GLY A 11 11.37 53.49 -17.27
C GLY A 11 10.08 54.03 -17.88
N LEU A 12 10.05 54.23 -19.20
CA LEU A 12 8.85 54.65 -19.92
C LEU A 12 7.71 53.64 -19.76
N LEU A 13 8.00 52.34 -19.83
CA LEU A 13 7.01 51.28 -19.63
C LEU A 13 6.35 51.37 -18.26
N ARG A 14 7.13 51.50 -17.18
CA ARG A 14 6.61 51.61 -15.80
C ARG A 14 5.80 52.89 -15.62
N TYR A 15 6.35 54.01 -16.07
CA TYR A 15 5.68 55.31 -15.97
C TYR A 15 4.35 55.30 -16.74
N TRP A 16 4.33 54.69 -17.92
CA TRP A 16 3.11 54.52 -18.71
C TRP A 16 2.07 53.67 -17.98
N LEU A 17 2.45 52.50 -17.44
CA LEU A 17 1.53 51.61 -16.71
C LEU A 17 0.91 52.25 -15.46
N ILE A 18 1.67 53.09 -14.74
CA ILE A 18 1.16 53.78 -13.53
C ILE A 18 0.09 54.83 -13.88
N ASN A 19 0.19 55.46 -15.06
CA ASN A 19 -0.74 56.52 -15.48
C ASN A 19 -1.93 56.02 -16.32
N LEU A 20 -2.06 54.71 -16.53
CA LEU A 20 -3.22 54.11 -17.21
C LEU A 20 -4.40 53.96 -16.24
N ASP A 21 -5.63 54.06 -16.76
CA ASP A 21 -6.86 53.84 -15.98
C ASP A 21 -6.93 52.43 -15.35
N TYR A 22 -6.23 51.45 -15.95
CA TYR A 22 -6.13 50.08 -15.45
C TYR A 22 -5.24 49.93 -14.20
N TRP A 23 -4.57 50.99 -13.75
CA TRP A 23 -3.72 50.99 -12.57
C TRP A 23 -4.46 50.49 -11.32
N GLN A 24 -5.71 50.91 -11.11
CA GLN A 24 -6.49 50.48 -9.95
C GLN A 24 -6.72 48.96 -9.94
N THR A 25 -6.88 48.35 -11.11
CA THR A 25 -7.01 46.90 -11.22
C THR A 25 -5.71 46.21 -10.85
N ILE A 26 -4.57 46.71 -11.33
CA ILE A 26 -3.23 46.19 -11.02
C ILE A 26 -2.92 46.32 -9.52
N ALA A 27 -3.15 47.48 -8.93
CA ALA A 27 -2.84 47.76 -7.53
C ALA A 27 -3.70 46.96 -6.53
N ASN A 28 -4.87 46.45 -6.96
CA ASN A 28 -5.76 45.63 -6.14
C ASN A 28 -5.62 44.12 -6.40
N ARG A 29 -4.73 43.69 -7.29
CA ARG A 29 -4.46 42.26 -7.54
C ARG A 29 -3.82 41.61 -6.32
N VAL A 30 -4.35 40.46 -5.91
CA VAL A 30 -3.84 39.66 -4.79
C VAL A 30 -2.42 39.12 -5.01
N GLU A 31 -1.98 39.05 -6.28
CA GLU A 31 -0.62 38.65 -6.61
C GLU A 31 0.42 39.75 -6.33
N ILE A 32 -0.02 41.01 -6.31
CA ILE A 32 0.84 42.21 -6.21
C ILE A 32 0.72 42.83 -4.83
N ALA A 33 -0.52 43.06 -4.38
CA ALA A 33 -0.83 43.72 -3.13
C ALA A 33 -1.24 42.71 -2.05
N THR A 34 -0.45 42.68 -0.98
CA THR A 34 -0.66 41.92 0.25
C THR A 34 -1.00 42.87 1.40
N PRO A 35 -1.46 42.35 2.55
CA PRO A 35 -1.72 43.16 3.74
C PRO A 35 -0.52 44.00 4.20
N LEU A 36 0.71 43.58 3.86
CA LEU A 36 1.93 44.23 4.29
C LEU A 36 2.44 45.30 3.31
N ASN A 37 2.11 45.22 2.01
CA ASN A 37 2.74 46.09 1.00
C ASN A 37 1.76 46.95 0.19
N SER A 38 0.45 46.84 0.46
CA SER A 38 -0.59 47.49 -0.31
C SER A 38 -0.54 49.02 -0.21
N TRP A 39 -0.51 49.69 -1.36
CA TRP A 39 -0.58 51.15 -1.45
C TRP A 39 -1.84 51.72 -0.83
N LYS A 40 -2.98 51.01 -0.95
CA LYS A 40 -4.27 51.43 -0.38
C LYS A 40 -4.23 51.50 1.15
N ARG A 41 -3.66 50.47 1.80
CA ARG A 41 -3.50 50.41 3.26
C ARG A 41 -2.53 51.49 3.77
N LEU A 42 -1.50 51.81 2.99
CA LEU A 42 -0.58 52.90 3.30
C LEU A 42 -1.27 54.27 3.26
N ILE A 43 -2.08 54.55 2.22
CA ILE A 43 -2.87 55.79 2.14
C ILE A 43 -3.79 55.93 3.36
N GLU A 44 -4.47 54.83 3.75
CA GLU A 44 -5.33 54.81 4.93
C GLU A 44 -4.55 55.07 6.22
N GLY A 45 -3.39 54.43 6.40
CA GLY A 45 -2.51 54.68 7.55
C GLY A 45 -2.03 56.13 7.63
N VAL A 46 -1.63 56.72 6.50
CA VAL A 46 -1.23 58.14 6.40
C VAL A 46 -2.41 59.06 6.73
N TYR A 47 -3.62 58.72 6.26
CA TYR A 47 -4.84 59.47 6.55
C TYR A 47 -5.19 59.46 8.04
N LEU A 48 -5.12 58.29 8.70
CA LEU A 48 -5.34 58.16 10.15
C LEU A 48 -4.31 58.99 10.94
N TYR A 49 -3.04 58.92 10.53
CA TYR A 49 -1.97 59.68 11.16
C TYR A 49 -2.17 61.20 11.03
N ASP A 50 -2.61 61.72 9.88
CA ASP A 50 -2.90 63.17 9.70
C ASP A 50 -4.04 63.67 10.60
N HIS A 51 -4.95 62.77 11.02
CA HIS A 51 -6.05 63.06 11.94
C HIS A 51 -5.71 62.79 13.42
N ASN A 52 -4.43 62.58 13.76
CA ASN A 52 -3.95 62.23 15.11
C ASN A 52 -4.60 60.95 15.68
N ILE A 53 -5.02 60.03 14.83
CA ILE A 53 -5.50 58.70 15.23
C ILE A 53 -4.34 57.72 15.06
N ASN A 54 -4.04 56.95 16.09
CA ASN A 54 -2.97 55.96 16.03
C ASN A 54 -3.28 54.89 14.96
N PRO A 55 -2.52 54.81 13.85
CA PRO A 55 -2.82 53.87 12.77
C PRO A 55 -2.72 52.40 13.17
N TYR A 56 -2.01 52.12 14.26
CA TYR A 56 -1.80 50.77 14.80
C TYR A 56 -2.88 50.35 15.81
N GLU A 57 -3.92 51.14 16.08
CA GLU A 57 -5.02 50.67 16.94
C GLU A 57 -6.02 49.79 16.20
N GLY A 58 -6.09 49.91 14.87
CA GLY A 58 -6.91 49.05 14.01
C GLY A 58 -6.09 47.98 13.25
N ASP A 59 -6.79 47.12 12.52
CA ASP A 59 -6.22 46.00 11.75
C ASP A 59 -5.93 46.33 10.27
N SER A 60 -5.78 47.63 9.97
CA SER A 60 -5.66 48.11 8.58
C SER A 60 -4.22 48.40 8.16
N PHE A 61 -3.35 48.82 9.09
CA PHE A 61 -1.99 49.26 8.81
C PHE A 61 -0.92 48.43 9.55
N HIS A 62 0.03 47.86 8.79
CA HIS A 62 1.08 46.96 9.32
C HIS A 62 2.50 47.32 8.84
N GLU A 63 2.69 48.54 8.34
CA GLU A 63 4.01 49.04 7.90
C GLU A 63 4.75 49.76 9.03
N SER A 64 6.06 49.97 8.87
CA SER A 64 6.89 50.59 9.93
C SER A 64 6.56 52.08 10.15
N PRO A 65 6.68 52.63 11.38
CA PRO A 65 6.40 54.06 11.65
C PRO A 65 7.29 55.02 10.85
N ILE A 66 8.52 54.60 10.56
CA ILE A 66 9.46 55.38 9.73
C ILE A 66 8.92 55.52 8.30
N MET A 67 8.36 54.44 7.75
CA MET A 67 7.75 54.43 6.42
C MET A 67 6.46 55.26 6.38
N LEU A 68 5.66 55.18 7.44
CA LEU A 68 4.47 56.02 7.62
C LEU A 68 4.82 57.51 7.54
N VAL A 69 5.80 57.96 8.33
CA VAL A 69 6.23 59.37 8.34
C VAL A 69 6.85 59.79 7.01
N PHE A 70 7.64 58.91 6.38
CA PHE A 70 8.24 59.15 5.07
C PHE A 70 7.17 59.44 4.01
N PHE A 71 6.16 58.58 3.89
CA PHE A 71 5.08 58.78 2.92
C PHE A 71 4.10 59.87 3.32
N TYR A 72 3.86 60.07 4.61
CA TYR A 72 3.09 61.22 5.11
C TYR A 72 3.67 62.54 4.59
N TYR A 73 4.98 62.73 4.73
CA TYR A 73 5.66 63.93 4.26
C TYR A 73 5.57 64.09 2.73
N ILE A 74 5.82 63.03 1.97
CA ILE A 74 5.80 63.07 0.50
C ILE A 74 4.37 63.32 -0.03
N MET A 75 3.36 62.64 0.52
CA MET A 75 1.98 62.82 0.10
C MET A 75 1.45 64.21 0.43
N LYS A 76 1.86 64.78 1.57
CA LYS A 76 1.45 66.11 2.01
C LYS A 76 2.09 67.24 1.20
N HIS A 77 3.35 67.11 0.83
CA HIS A 77 4.09 68.18 0.16
C HIS A 77 4.19 68.04 -1.37
N VAL A 78 4.27 66.81 -1.91
CA VAL A 78 4.57 66.56 -3.34
C VAL A 78 3.91 65.25 -3.86
N PRO A 79 2.57 65.15 -3.90
CA PRO A 79 1.88 63.92 -4.33
C PRO A 79 2.10 63.59 -5.82
N PHE A 80 2.24 64.61 -6.69
CA PHE A 80 2.42 64.41 -8.14
C PHE A 80 3.75 63.73 -8.51
N ILE A 81 4.73 63.71 -7.60
CA ILE A 81 6.05 63.11 -7.84
C ILE A 81 6.02 61.59 -7.59
N LEU A 82 5.00 61.04 -6.92
CA LEU A 82 4.96 59.64 -6.50
C LEU A 82 5.18 58.63 -7.65
N PRO A 83 4.49 58.70 -8.80
CA PRO A 83 4.77 57.79 -9.92
C PRO A 83 6.23 57.85 -10.38
N VAL A 84 6.77 59.06 -10.50
CA VAL A 84 8.17 59.27 -10.91
C VAL A 84 9.12 58.71 -9.84
N LEU A 85 8.83 58.93 -8.55
CA LEU A 85 9.63 58.41 -7.45
C LEU A 85 9.70 56.88 -7.48
N PHE A 86 8.57 56.18 -7.57
CA PHE A 86 8.55 54.71 -7.63
C PHE A 86 9.30 54.17 -8.84
N THR A 87 9.16 54.80 -10.01
CA THR A 87 9.95 54.40 -11.19
C THR A 87 11.44 54.62 -10.99
N LEU A 88 11.86 55.75 -10.40
CA LEU A 88 13.26 56.03 -10.12
C LEU A 88 13.87 55.08 -9.09
N LEU A 89 13.14 54.75 -8.02
CA LEU A 89 13.58 53.79 -6.99
C LEU A 89 13.74 52.38 -7.58
N ASP A 90 12.85 51.95 -8.47
CA ASP A 90 12.94 50.65 -9.14
C ASP A 90 14.13 50.60 -10.13
N LEU A 91 14.33 51.66 -10.93
CA LEU A 91 15.50 51.78 -11.82
C LEU A 91 16.81 51.85 -11.05
N LEU A 92 16.83 52.51 -9.88
CA LEU A 92 17.98 52.54 -8.98
C LEU A 92 18.27 51.14 -8.42
N THR A 93 17.24 50.37 -8.07
CA THR A 93 17.38 48.97 -7.63
C THR A 93 18.05 48.13 -8.72
N ALA A 94 17.59 48.26 -9.97
CA ALA A 94 18.20 47.59 -11.12
C ALA A 94 19.69 47.97 -11.29
N HIS A 95 20.02 49.26 -11.09
CA HIS A 95 21.40 49.75 -11.16
C HIS A 95 22.29 49.23 -10.02
N LEU A 96 21.76 49.12 -8.80
CA LEU A 96 22.48 48.54 -7.68
C LEU A 96 22.70 47.04 -7.88
N LEU A 97 21.70 46.30 -8.35
CA LEU A 97 21.86 44.88 -8.68
C LEU A 97 22.94 44.65 -9.75
N TYR A 98 23.01 45.52 -10.77
CA TYR A 98 24.09 45.50 -11.75
C TYR A 98 25.48 45.72 -11.12
N LYS A 99 25.61 46.66 -10.18
CA LYS A 99 26.88 46.87 -9.45
C LYS A 99 27.22 45.69 -8.53
N THR A 100 26.22 45.17 -7.82
CA THR A 100 26.33 44.02 -6.93
C THR A 100 26.76 42.78 -7.70
N SER A 101 26.17 42.47 -8.85
CA SER A 101 26.57 41.31 -9.66
C SER A 101 28.01 41.44 -10.14
N LYS A 102 28.44 42.64 -10.56
CA LYS A 102 29.83 42.89 -10.96
C LYS A 102 30.81 42.66 -9.79
N ALA A 103 30.46 43.10 -8.59
CA ALA A 103 31.27 42.89 -7.39
C ALA A 103 31.29 41.41 -6.96
N PHE A 104 30.14 40.75 -6.96
CA PHE A 104 30.01 39.33 -6.60
C PHE A 104 30.79 38.40 -7.54
N ILE A 105 30.73 38.63 -8.85
CA ILE A 105 31.45 37.77 -9.79
C ILE A 105 32.96 38.03 -9.71
N ARG A 106 33.39 39.25 -9.38
CA ARG A 106 34.79 39.52 -9.03
C ARG A 106 35.24 38.72 -7.80
N ILE A 107 34.43 38.68 -6.74
CA ILE A 107 34.73 37.87 -5.54
C ILE A 107 34.79 36.37 -5.90
N LEU A 108 33.86 35.87 -6.73
CA LEU A 108 33.88 34.48 -7.19
C LEU A 108 35.14 34.15 -8.01
N LYS A 109 35.61 35.07 -8.86
CA LYS A 109 36.87 34.90 -9.61
C LYS A 109 38.08 34.86 -8.68
N GLU A 110 38.17 35.78 -7.73
CA GLU A 110 39.25 35.81 -6.72
C GLU A 110 39.27 34.53 -5.86
N SER A 111 38.11 33.93 -5.58
CA SER A 111 38.01 32.63 -4.89
C SER A 111 38.47 31.47 -5.78
N GLN A 112 38.10 31.46 -7.07
CA GLN A 112 38.56 30.47 -8.04
C GLN A 112 40.09 30.52 -8.24
N GLU A 113 40.68 31.71 -8.32
CA GLU A 113 42.12 31.88 -8.45
C GLU A 113 42.88 31.30 -7.24
N LYS A 114 42.35 31.42 -6.03
CA LYS A 114 42.94 30.80 -4.82
C LYS A 114 42.85 29.28 -4.84
N GLN A 115 41.81 28.72 -5.44
CA GLN A 115 41.57 27.27 -5.52
C GLN A 115 42.18 26.64 -6.78
N LEU A 116 42.90 27.40 -7.60
CA LEU A 116 43.46 26.96 -8.88
C LEU A 116 44.34 25.70 -8.77
N ALA A 117 45.03 25.52 -7.64
CA ALA A 117 45.87 24.35 -7.37
C ALA A 117 45.07 23.04 -7.16
N GLU A 118 43.79 23.14 -6.77
CA GLU A 118 42.89 22.00 -6.54
C GLU A 118 42.04 21.66 -7.77
N VAL A 119 42.21 22.37 -8.89
CA VAL A 119 41.43 22.20 -10.12
C VAL A 119 42.14 21.22 -11.06
N ALA A 120 41.42 20.21 -11.53
CA ALA A 120 41.92 19.26 -12.52
C ALA A 120 42.28 19.96 -13.84
N ASP A 121 43.37 19.54 -14.49
CA ASP A 121 43.89 20.18 -15.71
C ASP A 121 42.84 20.23 -16.85
N GLU A 122 42.03 19.18 -16.99
CA GLU A 122 40.93 19.10 -17.96
C GLU A 122 39.80 20.11 -17.72
N SER A 123 39.61 20.54 -16.47
CA SER A 123 38.49 21.40 -16.04
C SER A 123 38.85 22.88 -16.04
N LYS A 124 40.10 23.25 -16.36
CA LYS A 124 40.56 24.64 -16.50
C LYS A 124 39.77 25.51 -17.50
N PRO A 125 39.27 25.03 -18.66
CA PRO A 125 38.42 25.84 -19.53
C PRO A 125 37.02 26.11 -18.96
N MET A 126 36.61 25.46 -17.87
CA MET A 126 35.33 25.70 -17.18
C MET A 126 35.40 26.81 -16.11
N LEU A 127 36.57 27.45 -15.95
CA LEU A 127 36.77 28.59 -15.06
C LEU A 127 36.14 29.85 -15.64
N LEU A 128 35.77 30.79 -14.78
CA LEU A 128 35.12 32.04 -15.19
C LEU A 128 36.12 32.94 -15.93
N ASP A 129 35.73 33.39 -17.12
CA ASP A 129 36.52 34.33 -17.94
C ASP A 129 36.05 35.80 -17.80
N ASP A 130 36.92 36.75 -18.12
CA ASP A 130 36.67 38.20 -18.05
C ASP A 130 35.55 38.67 -19.00
N ALA A 131 35.31 37.96 -20.09
CA ALA A 131 34.17 38.23 -20.97
C ALA A 131 32.83 37.84 -20.30
N GLN A 132 32.78 36.69 -19.61
CA GLN A 132 31.59 36.19 -18.94
C GLN A 132 31.20 37.05 -17.72
N LEU A 133 32.18 37.71 -17.10
CA LEU A 133 32.03 38.69 -16.02
C LEU A 133 31.15 39.89 -16.41
N LYS A 134 31.33 40.42 -17.62
CA LYS A 134 30.54 41.57 -18.11
C LYS A 134 29.16 41.15 -18.58
N GLU A 135 29.07 40.00 -19.25
CA GLU A 135 27.84 39.48 -19.84
C GLU A 135 26.77 39.16 -18.78
N SER A 136 27.16 38.44 -17.72
CA SER A 136 26.29 38.07 -16.60
C SER A 136 25.68 39.28 -15.88
N ALA A 137 26.48 40.32 -15.63
CA ALA A 137 25.99 41.56 -15.02
C ALA A 137 24.98 42.29 -15.91
N GLU A 138 25.23 42.36 -17.23
CA GLU A 138 24.27 42.94 -18.18
C GLU A 138 22.97 42.13 -18.27
N TYR A 139 23.01 40.81 -18.10
CA TYR A 139 21.81 39.98 -18.01
C TYR A 139 21.03 40.20 -16.72
N VAL A 140 21.67 40.28 -15.55
CA VAL A 140 20.99 40.63 -14.28
C VAL A 140 20.22 41.94 -14.43
N LEU A 141 20.86 42.97 -15.02
CA LEU A 141 20.21 44.24 -15.31
C LEU A 141 19.01 44.08 -16.25
N SER A 142 19.17 43.32 -17.33
CA SER A 142 18.12 43.14 -18.34
C SER A 142 16.93 42.36 -17.78
N VAL A 143 17.18 41.29 -17.02
CA VAL A 143 16.14 40.49 -16.39
C VAL A 143 15.36 41.34 -15.41
N TYR A 144 15.97 42.10 -14.50
CA TYR A 144 15.22 42.96 -13.58
C TYR A 144 14.37 44.03 -14.29
N LEU A 145 14.95 44.70 -15.29
CA LEU A 145 14.26 45.79 -16.00
C LEU A 145 13.03 45.31 -16.77
N PHE A 146 13.07 44.11 -17.35
CA PHE A 146 12.01 43.58 -18.21
C PHE A 146 11.23 42.41 -17.59
N ASN A 147 11.50 42.05 -16.33
CA ASN A 147 10.73 41.03 -15.63
C ASN A 147 9.30 41.54 -15.38
N PRO A 148 8.25 40.86 -15.88
CA PRO A 148 6.87 41.28 -15.67
C PRO A 148 6.51 41.40 -14.19
N TYR A 149 7.09 40.58 -13.31
CA TYR A 149 6.81 40.65 -11.88
C TYR A 149 7.35 41.94 -11.25
N SER A 150 8.56 42.36 -11.61
CA SER A 150 9.15 43.62 -11.12
C SER A 150 8.42 44.84 -11.69
N VAL A 151 8.05 44.79 -12.97
CA VAL A 151 7.28 45.85 -13.63
C VAL A 151 5.89 46.02 -12.99
N LEU A 152 5.17 44.92 -12.76
CA LEU A 152 3.85 44.94 -12.13
C LEU A 152 3.92 45.39 -10.67
N ASN A 153 4.97 45.01 -9.94
CA ASN A 153 5.20 45.45 -8.57
C ASN A 153 5.42 46.98 -8.49
N CYS A 154 6.23 47.54 -9.39
CA CYS A 154 6.41 48.99 -9.51
C CYS A 154 5.12 49.69 -9.93
N ALA A 155 4.40 49.13 -10.91
CA ALA A 155 3.12 49.68 -11.38
C ALA A 155 2.06 49.70 -10.27
N GLY A 156 2.02 48.70 -9.39
CA GLY A 156 1.14 48.67 -8.22
C GLY A 156 1.49 49.66 -7.11
N MET A 157 2.59 50.42 -7.23
CA MET A 157 3.13 51.34 -6.21
C MET A 157 3.26 50.67 -4.83
N THR A 158 3.68 49.40 -4.80
CA THR A 158 3.82 48.63 -3.56
C THR A 158 5.09 49.04 -2.81
N THR A 159 5.04 48.98 -1.48
CA THR A 159 6.19 49.29 -0.61
C THR A 159 7.36 48.29 -0.76
N THR A 160 7.14 47.15 -1.42
CA THR A 160 8.19 46.17 -1.75
C THR A 160 9.22 46.73 -2.73
N VAL A 161 8.90 47.77 -3.51
CA VAL A 161 9.92 48.49 -4.32
C VAL A 161 11.02 49.08 -3.41
N ILE A 162 10.62 49.65 -2.28
CA ILE A 162 11.57 50.19 -1.30
C ILE A 162 12.31 49.05 -0.60
N GLN A 163 11.61 47.96 -0.22
CA GLN A 163 12.24 46.79 0.37
C GLN A 163 13.33 46.20 -0.55
N ASN A 164 13.03 46.06 -1.85
CA ASN A 164 13.97 45.58 -2.87
C ASN A 164 15.18 46.51 -2.99
N LEU A 165 14.97 47.83 -2.95
CA LEU A 165 16.07 48.81 -2.95
C LEU A 165 16.97 48.67 -1.71
N LEU A 166 16.38 48.52 -0.52
CA LEU A 166 17.12 48.36 0.73
C LEU A 166 17.96 47.07 0.70
N VAL A 167 17.38 45.94 0.27
CA VAL A 167 18.10 44.66 0.13
C VAL A 167 19.20 44.76 -0.93
N ALA A 168 18.93 45.39 -2.08
CA ALA A 168 19.96 45.59 -3.13
C ALA A 168 21.12 46.46 -2.63
N THR A 169 20.83 47.52 -1.87
CA THR A 169 21.85 48.41 -1.28
C THR A 169 22.67 47.68 -0.23
N ALA A 170 22.03 46.84 0.59
CA ALA A 170 22.69 45.99 1.57
C ALA A 170 23.67 45.00 0.92
N LEU A 171 23.24 44.29 -0.12
CA LEU A 171 24.09 43.35 -0.86
C LEU A 171 25.24 44.08 -1.56
N TRP A 172 24.98 45.25 -2.14
CA TRP A 172 26.01 46.09 -2.74
C TRP A 172 27.05 46.54 -1.70
N GLY A 173 26.60 47.04 -0.55
CA GLY A 173 27.47 47.44 0.56
C GLY A 173 28.31 46.28 1.09
N ALA A 174 27.72 45.09 1.23
CA ALA A 174 28.43 43.87 1.64
C ALA A 174 29.51 43.49 0.62
N SER A 175 29.16 43.46 -0.67
CA SER A 175 30.09 43.15 -1.77
C SER A 175 31.22 44.17 -1.93
N SER A 176 30.97 45.43 -1.56
CA SER A 176 31.96 46.51 -1.63
C SER A 176 32.81 46.66 -0.36
N GLY A 177 32.62 45.79 0.65
CA GLY A 177 33.34 45.83 1.93
C GLY A 177 32.83 46.88 2.94
N GLN A 178 31.80 47.65 2.60
CA GLN A 178 31.25 48.72 3.43
C GLN A 178 30.32 48.16 4.51
N ARG A 179 30.88 47.76 5.65
CA ARG A 179 30.14 47.14 6.77
C ARG A 179 28.96 47.98 7.27
N ILE A 180 29.16 49.29 7.46
CA ILE A 180 28.12 50.17 8.02
C ILE A 180 26.93 50.24 7.06
N VAL A 181 27.19 50.48 5.76
CA VAL A 181 26.14 50.54 4.73
C VAL A 181 25.39 49.21 4.67
N ALA A 182 26.10 48.08 4.64
CA ALA A 182 25.46 46.77 4.63
C ALA A 182 24.54 46.56 5.84
N CYS A 183 25.04 46.78 7.06
CA CYS A 183 24.27 46.51 8.29
C CYS A 183 23.09 47.48 8.48
N VAL A 184 23.26 48.77 8.17
CA VAL A 184 22.18 49.78 8.32
C VAL A 184 21.04 49.50 7.34
N PHE A 185 21.35 49.19 6.08
CA PHE A 185 20.31 48.91 5.08
C PHE A 185 19.63 47.56 5.31
N ILE A 186 20.33 46.54 5.82
CA ILE A 186 19.67 45.30 6.29
C ILE A 186 18.80 45.59 7.50
N ALA A 187 19.26 46.40 8.46
CA ALA A 187 18.44 46.79 9.62
C ALA A 187 17.17 47.53 9.20
N LEU A 188 17.25 48.44 8.22
CA LEU A 188 16.10 49.11 7.62
C LEU A 188 15.17 48.12 6.90
N ALA A 189 15.71 47.18 6.13
CA ALA A 189 14.93 46.15 5.46
C ALA A 189 14.23 45.22 6.47
N THR A 190 14.92 44.82 7.54
CA THR A 190 14.38 44.03 8.66
C THR A 190 13.33 44.80 9.45
N HIS A 191 13.47 46.11 9.53
CA HIS A 191 12.52 46.98 10.21
C HIS A 191 11.22 47.16 9.42
N GLN A 192 11.30 47.18 8.10
CA GLN A 192 10.13 47.18 7.21
C GLN A 192 9.47 45.78 7.17
N ALA A 193 10.27 44.73 7.06
CA ALA A 193 9.81 43.35 6.97
C ALA A 193 10.69 42.43 7.80
N LEU A 194 10.14 41.42 8.49
CA LEU A 194 10.93 40.60 9.41
C LEU A 194 11.99 39.69 8.73
N TYR A 195 11.62 39.03 7.62
CA TYR A 195 12.44 37.97 6.98
C TYR A 195 13.84 38.37 6.47
N PRO A 196 14.10 39.60 5.98
CA PRO A 196 15.45 40.07 5.67
C PRO A 196 16.51 39.88 6.77
N VAL A 197 16.10 39.66 8.03
CA VAL A 197 17.01 39.28 9.13
C VAL A 197 17.89 38.08 8.79
N LEU A 198 17.40 37.13 7.98
CA LEU A 198 18.14 35.93 7.57
C LEU A 198 19.40 36.26 6.77
N LEU A 199 19.44 37.42 6.11
CA LEU A 199 20.56 37.85 5.28
C LEU A 199 21.77 38.35 6.09
N ILE A 200 21.63 38.55 7.42
CA ILE A 200 22.77 38.94 8.26
C ILE A 200 23.87 37.87 8.26
N VAL A 201 23.48 36.59 8.15
CA VAL A 201 24.40 35.45 8.14
C VAL A 201 25.31 35.48 6.90
N PRO A 202 24.78 35.45 5.65
CA PRO A 202 25.62 35.54 4.47
C PRO A 202 26.36 36.87 4.36
N VAL A 203 25.78 38.00 4.82
CA VAL A 203 26.46 39.30 4.80
C VAL A 203 27.66 39.34 5.75
N ALA A 204 27.56 38.71 6.92
CA ALA A 204 28.69 38.57 7.83
C ALA A 204 29.82 37.72 7.23
N LEU A 205 29.49 36.66 6.49
CA LEU A 205 30.46 35.85 5.75
C LEU A 205 31.14 36.63 4.63
N ILE A 206 30.38 37.33 3.77
CA ILE A 206 30.93 38.16 2.68
C ILE A 206 31.87 39.24 3.25
N LEU A 207 31.45 39.96 4.29
CA LEU A 207 32.26 41.02 4.89
C LEU A 207 33.51 40.50 5.59
N ALA A 208 33.50 39.27 6.11
CA ALA A 208 34.69 38.62 6.67
C ALA A 208 35.70 38.24 5.58
N GLU A 209 35.22 37.83 4.41
CA GLU A 209 36.06 37.50 3.26
C GLU A 209 36.68 38.75 2.61
N VAL A 210 35.89 39.81 2.39
CA VAL A 210 36.33 41.03 1.69
C VAL A 210 37.28 41.88 2.53
N ASN A 211 37.03 42.03 3.85
CA ASN A 211 37.82 42.93 4.71
C ASN A 211 39.16 42.33 5.22
N LYS A 212 39.54 41.12 4.78
CA LYS A 212 40.83 40.45 5.06
C LYS A 212 41.37 40.67 6.50
N GLY A 213 40.66 40.12 7.50
CA GLY A 213 41.05 40.23 8.91
C GLY A 213 40.63 39.02 9.75
N CYS A 214 40.71 39.12 11.08
CA CYS A 214 40.24 38.05 11.97
C CYS A 214 38.74 37.78 11.73
N THR A 215 38.42 36.57 11.26
CA THR A 215 37.06 36.16 10.86
C THR A 215 36.08 36.24 12.01
N LYS A 216 36.45 35.71 13.19
CA LYS A 216 35.63 35.78 14.41
C LYS A 216 35.33 37.22 14.84
N CYS A 217 36.34 38.09 14.83
CA CYS A 217 36.15 39.51 15.14
C CYS A 217 35.27 40.22 14.10
N SER A 218 35.38 39.86 12.82
CA SER A 218 34.53 40.40 11.75
C SER A 218 33.06 40.06 11.99
N TYR A 219 32.74 38.80 12.33
CA TYR A 219 31.37 38.37 12.62
C TYR A 219 30.77 39.14 13.80
N ILE A 220 31.50 39.23 14.91
CA ILE A 220 31.05 39.94 16.11
C ILE A 220 30.81 41.42 15.80
N ARG A 221 31.72 42.08 15.06
CA ARG A 221 31.57 43.48 14.66
C ARG A 221 30.35 43.70 13.75
N THR A 222 30.14 42.84 12.76
CA THR A 222 29.00 42.94 11.84
C THR A 222 27.68 42.74 12.59
N LEU A 223 27.61 41.74 13.48
CA LEU A 223 26.43 41.50 14.32
C LEU A 223 26.15 42.67 15.27
N LEU A 224 27.19 43.19 15.93
CA LEU A 224 27.06 44.34 16.83
C LEU A 224 26.54 45.58 16.10
N VAL A 225 27.08 45.91 14.92
CA VAL A 225 26.60 47.05 14.13
C VAL A 225 25.15 46.85 13.70
N PHE A 226 24.75 45.64 13.30
CA PHE A 226 23.37 45.34 12.96
C PHE A 226 22.43 45.50 14.15
N VAL A 227 22.75 44.91 15.30
CA VAL A 227 21.93 44.99 16.52
C VAL A 227 21.81 46.43 17.01
N LEU A 228 22.90 47.21 17.01
CA LEU A 228 22.85 48.64 17.35
C LEU A 228 21.99 49.43 16.36
N SER A 229 22.13 49.18 15.06
CA SER A 229 21.36 49.87 14.03
C SER A 229 19.87 49.54 14.13
N TRP A 230 19.51 48.26 14.29
CA TRP A 230 18.13 47.82 14.40
C TRP A 230 17.49 48.26 15.72
N GLY A 231 18.22 48.17 16.83
CA GLY A 231 17.79 48.71 18.13
C GLY A 231 17.54 50.22 18.08
N PHE A 232 18.39 50.97 17.38
CA PHE A 232 18.19 52.41 17.15
C PHE A 232 16.93 52.70 16.31
N LEU A 233 16.65 51.92 15.27
CA LEU A 233 15.44 52.08 14.46
C LEU A 233 14.16 51.76 15.26
N ILE A 234 14.20 50.75 16.14
CA ILE A 234 13.11 50.43 17.05
C ILE A 234 12.87 51.59 18.03
N TYR A 235 13.93 52.13 18.61
CA TYR A 235 13.87 53.30 19.50
C TYR A 235 13.30 54.53 18.78
N LEU A 236 13.78 54.85 17.58
CA LEU A 236 13.27 55.97 16.76
C LEU A 236 11.79 55.79 16.43
N SER A 237 11.38 54.56 16.11
CA SER A 237 9.99 54.25 15.79
C SER A 237 9.07 54.35 17.01
N ALA A 238 9.55 53.96 18.19
CA ALA A 238 8.82 54.18 19.44
C ALA A 238 8.72 55.68 19.77
N TYR A 239 9.77 56.47 19.50
CA TYR A 239 9.74 57.93 19.66
C TYR A 239 8.71 58.60 18.74
N ILE A 240 8.59 58.15 17.48
CA ILE A 240 7.56 58.63 16.54
C ILE A 240 6.14 58.33 17.04
N MET A 241 5.96 57.26 17.81
CA MET A 241 4.67 56.79 18.32
C MET A 241 4.45 57.16 19.81
N ASP A 242 4.94 58.31 20.25
CA ASP A 242 4.78 58.84 21.62
C ASP A 242 5.23 57.86 22.73
N GLY A 243 6.28 57.07 22.46
CA GLY A 243 6.85 56.08 23.38
C GLY A 243 6.17 54.71 23.36
N SER A 244 5.19 54.47 22.49
CA SER A 244 4.46 53.19 22.41
C SER A 244 5.18 52.15 21.54
N TYR A 245 5.33 50.94 22.08
CA TYR A 245 5.85 49.77 21.36
C TYR A 245 4.75 48.90 20.71
N LYS A 246 3.48 49.34 20.76
CA LYS A 246 2.33 48.57 20.24
C LYS A 246 2.46 48.25 18.75
N TYR A 247 3.13 49.12 17.97
CA TYR A 247 3.39 48.87 16.55
C TYR A 247 4.17 47.56 16.33
N VAL A 248 5.07 47.16 17.24
CA VAL A 248 5.87 45.93 17.10
C VAL A 248 4.98 44.68 17.02
N TYR A 249 3.92 44.64 17.83
CA TYR A 249 2.94 43.54 17.78
C TYR A 249 2.11 43.61 16.49
N ASN A 250 1.71 44.80 16.06
CA ASN A 250 0.87 44.96 14.86
C ASN A 250 1.64 44.85 13.54
N THR A 251 2.98 44.91 13.56
CA THR A 251 3.83 44.67 12.38
C THR A 251 4.44 43.26 12.42
N TYR A 252 5.30 42.95 13.41
CA TYR A 252 5.97 41.66 13.49
C TYR A 252 5.07 40.56 14.05
N GLY A 253 4.23 40.88 15.04
CA GLY A 253 3.23 39.94 15.54
C GLY A 253 2.26 39.53 14.43
N PHE A 254 1.78 40.49 13.62
CA PHE A 254 0.94 40.21 12.45
C PHE A 254 1.61 39.26 11.45
N ILE A 255 2.91 39.43 11.17
CA ILE A 255 3.68 38.51 10.33
C ILE A 255 3.77 37.11 10.97
N LEU A 256 4.01 37.03 12.27
CA LEU A 256 4.24 35.76 12.96
C LEU A 256 2.94 34.97 13.23
N THR A 257 1.85 35.63 13.59
CA THR A 257 0.56 34.99 13.94
C THR A 257 -0.35 34.76 12.74
N VAL A 258 -0.11 35.45 11.62
CA VAL A 258 -0.84 35.32 10.35
C VAL A 258 -2.37 35.39 10.55
N PRO A 259 -2.89 36.52 11.05
CA PRO A 259 -4.32 36.65 11.34
C PRO A 259 -5.16 36.84 10.07
N ASP A 260 -4.65 37.56 9.06
CA ASP A 260 -5.32 37.79 7.77
C ASP A 260 -5.06 36.61 6.83
N LEU A 261 -6.11 35.86 6.47
CA LEU A 261 -6.04 34.71 5.56
C LEU A 261 -6.56 35.02 4.16
N LYS A 262 -6.57 36.31 3.76
CA LYS A 262 -6.93 36.69 2.39
C LYS A 262 -6.03 35.98 1.37
N PRO A 263 -6.61 35.53 0.24
CA PRO A 263 -5.86 34.86 -0.80
C PRO A 263 -4.66 35.69 -1.26
N ASN A 264 -3.52 35.01 -1.42
CA ASN A 264 -2.28 35.56 -1.97
C ASN A 264 -1.52 34.42 -2.67
N ILE A 265 -0.30 34.68 -3.15
CA ILE A 265 0.50 33.64 -3.85
C ILE A 265 1.23 32.67 -2.91
N GLY A 266 1.07 32.83 -1.58
CA GLY A 266 1.78 32.08 -0.55
C GLY A 266 1.04 30.83 -0.09
N LEU A 267 1.76 30.01 0.69
CA LEU A 267 1.26 28.72 1.18
C LEU A 267 0.35 28.84 2.41
N PHE A 268 0.39 29.97 3.13
CA PHE A 268 -0.25 30.13 4.43
C PHE A 268 -1.77 30.27 4.32
N TRP A 269 -2.26 31.15 3.43
CA TRP A 269 -3.66 31.59 3.48
C TRP A 269 -4.67 30.43 3.36
N TYR A 270 -4.46 29.49 2.43
CA TYR A 270 -5.39 28.38 2.19
C TYR A 270 -5.26 27.30 3.26
N PHE A 271 -4.02 26.91 3.59
CA PHE A 271 -3.75 25.88 4.61
C PHE A 271 -4.33 26.27 5.99
N PHE A 272 -4.13 27.51 6.41
CA PHE A 272 -4.67 28.00 7.69
C PHE A 272 -6.18 28.30 7.63
N THR A 273 -6.80 28.34 6.45
CA THR A 273 -8.26 28.46 6.29
C THR A 273 -8.97 27.11 6.51
N GLU A 274 -8.37 26.00 6.09
CA GLU A 274 -8.96 24.66 6.25
C GLU A 274 -8.70 24.03 7.62
N MET A 275 -7.73 24.57 8.37
CA MET A 275 -7.28 23.96 9.61
C MET A 275 -8.16 24.30 10.82
N PHE A 276 -8.36 23.31 11.70
CA PHE A 276 -9.04 23.52 12.98
C PHE A 276 -8.27 24.47 13.90
N GLU A 277 -9.00 25.38 14.55
CA GLU A 277 -8.43 26.43 15.41
C GLU A 277 -7.55 25.89 16.55
N HIS A 278 -7.91 24.73 17.13
CA HIS A 278 -7.14 24.07 18.19
C HIS A 278 -5.68 23.75 17.79
N PHE A 279 -5.43 23.42 16.51
CA PHE A 279 -4.10 23.09 16.01
C PHE A 279 -3.37 24.27 15.38
N ARG A 280 -4.05 25.43 15.22
CA ARG A 280 -3.53 26.57 14.47
C ARG A 280 -2.18 27.06 14.99
N VAL A 281 -2.07 27.26 16.30
CA VAL A 281 -0.83 27.76 16.93
C VAL A 281 0.36 26.82 16.68
N LEU A 282 0.15 25.50 16.76
CA LEU A 282 1.21 24.52 16.52
C LEU A 282 1.76 24.62 15.11
N PHE A 283 0.88 24.65 14.10
CA PHE A 283 1.31 24.72 12.70
C PHE A 283 1.84 26.10 12.31
N VAL A 284 1.32 27.19 12.88
CA VAL A 284 1.92 28.53 12.72
C VAL A 284 3.37 28.51 13.23
N CYS A 285 3.61 27.97 14.43
CA CYS A 285 4.97 27.81 14.96
C CYS A 285 5.83 26.95 14.04
N ALA A 286 5.33 25.82 13.54
CA ALA A 286 6.08 24.92 12.66
C ALA A 286 6.49 25.61 11.34
N PHE A 287 5.56 26.32 10.69
CA PHE A 287 5.83 27.05 9.44
C PHE A 287 6.82 28.20 9.65
N GLN A 288 6.70 28.96 10.74
CA GLN A 288 7.64 30.04 11.05
C GLN A 288 9.04 29.52 11.42
N ILE A 289 9.14 28.41 12.17
CA ILE A 289 10.42 27.75 12.46
C ILE A 289 11.07 27.24 11.17
N ASN A 290 10.28 26.67 10.25
CA ASN A 290 10.76 26.23 8.95
C ASN A 290 11.34 27.41 8.14
N ALA A 291 10.60 28.52 8.08
CA ALA A 291 11.01 29.72 7.34
C ALA A 291 12.23 30.44 7.93
N LEU A 292 12.36 30.50 9.27
CA LEU A 292 13.39 31.32 9.95
C LEU A 292 14.63 30.55 10.41
N ALA A 293 14.51 29.27 10.80
CA ALA A 293 15.58 28.54 11.47
C ALA A 293 16.06 27.30 10.70
N LEU A 294 15.13 26.48 10.22
CA LEU A 294 15.43 25.12 9.75
C LEU A 294 16.34 25.10 8.52
N TYR A 295 16.13 25.99 7.55
CA TYR A 295 16.99 26.05 6.35
C TYR A 295 18.29 26.83 6.56
N VAL A 296 18.30 27.86 7.42
CA VAL A 296 19.46 28.74 7.59
C VAL A 296 20.66 27.99 8.15
N VAL A 297 20.45 27.18 9.20
CA VAL A 297 21.55 26.46 9.88
C VAL A 297 22.28 25.48 8.94
N PRO A 298 21.62 24.49 8.31
CA PRO A 298 22.30 23.52 7.46
C PRO A 298 22.89 24.15 6.19
N LEU A 299 22.20 25.11 5.56
CA LEU A 299 22.72 25.78 4.37
C LEU A 299 23.95 26.63 4.71
N THR A 300 23.97 27.28 5.87
CA THR A 300 25.15 28.04 6.32
C THR A 300 26.33 27.11 6.59
N LEU A 301 26.12 25.96 7.23
CA LEU A 301 27.18 24.98 7.49
C LEU A 301 27.77 24.43 6.19
N ARG A 302 26.92 24.16 5.19
CA ARG A 302 27.33 23.63 3.88
C ARG A 302 28.03 24.69 3.01
N PHE A 303 27.43 25.87 2.87
CA PHE A 303 27.84 26.92 1.94
C PHE A 303 28.65 28.05 2.59
N LYS A 304 29.25 27.82 3.76
CA LYS A 304 30.11 28.82 4.44
C LYS A 304 31.27 29.35 3.59
N LYS A 305 31.73 28.55 2.61
CA LYS A 305 32.80 28.92 1.68
C LYS A 305 32.31 29.77 0.49
N ASP A 306 31.00 29.74 0.21
CA ASP A 306 30.38 30.39 -0.94
C ASP A 306 29.18 31.24 -0.50
N PRO A 307 29.42 32.33 0.24
CA PRO A 307 28.36 33.06 0.94
C PRO A 307 27.42 33.83 -0.02
N ILE A 308 27.83 34.04 -1.26
CA ILE A 308 27.00 34.67 -2.31
C ILE A 308 25.89 33.72 -2.79
N LEU A 309 26.21 32.43 -2.93
CA LEU A 309 25.20 31.40 -3.25
C LEU A 309 24.21 31.25 -2.08
N LEU A 310 24.74 31.23 -0.86
CA LEU A 310 23.92 31.22 0.35
C LEU A 310 22.95 32.42 0.40
N ALA A 311 23.42 33.63 0.10
CA ALA A 311 22.56 34.81 0.03
C ALA A 311 21.44 34.64 -1.01
N THR A 312 21.77 34.19 -2.21
CA THR A 312 20.78 34.02 -3.31
C THR A 312 19.71 33.00 -2.93
N VAL A 313 20.12 31.86 -2.36
CA VAL A 313 19.22 30.78 -1.94
C VAL A 313 18.34 31.20 -0.77
N LEU A 314 18.88 31.92 0.23
CA LEU A 314 18.09 32.42 1.36
C LEU A 314 17.07 33.47 0.93
N ILE A 315 17.39 34.35 -0.03
CA ILE A 315 16.41 35.29 -0.59
C ILE A 315 15.28 34.51 -1.26
N ALA A 316 15.61 33.52 -2.11
CA ALA A 316 14.61 32.73 -2.81
C ALA A 316 13.73 31.91 -1.84
N LEU A 317 14.32 31.21 -0.86
CA LEU A 317 13.57 30.48 0.16
C LEU A 317 12.70 31.41 1.03
N SER A 318 13.19 32.61 1.35
CA SER A 318 12.39 33.59 2.08
C SER A 318 11.18 34.07 1.27
N SER A 319 11.27 34.13 -0.06
CA SER A 319 10.13 34.49 -0.91
C SER A 319 9.07 33.37 -1.00
N ILE A 320 9.47 32.10 -0.87
CA ILE A 320 8.55 30.94 -0.90
C ILE A 320 7.83 30.77 0.44
N PHE A 321 8.56 30.84 1.55
CA PHE A 321 8.05 30.49 2.88
C PHE A 321 7.65 31.69 3.75
N ARG A 322 7.67 32.92 3.21
CA ARG A 322 7.14 34.12 3.88
C ARG A 322 5.63 34.03 4.02
N SER A 323 5.08 34.55 5.13
CA SER A 323 3.63 34.51 5.40
C SER A 323 2.76 35.25 4.37
N TYR A 324 3.26 36.38 3.84
CA TYR A 324 2.55 37.20 2.86
C TYR A 324 3.47 37.55 1.67
N PRO A 325 3.75 36.59 0.77
CA PRO A 325 4.62 36.81 -0.37
C PRO A 325 3.89 37.54 -1.51
N CYS A 326 4.65 38.25 -2.34
CA CYS A 326 4.14 38.90 -3.55
C CYS A 326 5.04 38.60 -4.77
N VAL A 327 4.54 38.84 -5.99
CA VAL A 327 5.33 38.61 -7.21
C VAL A 327 6.60 39.47 -7.26
N GLY A 328 6.61 40.63 -6.59
CA GLY A 328 7.78 41.49 -6.47
C GLY A 328 8.96 40.84 -5.75
N ASP A 329 8.69 39.98 -4.74
CA ASP A 329 9.73 39.22 -4.02
C ASP A 329 10.36 38.17 -4.96
N VAL A 330 9.52 37.48 -5.73
CA VAL A 330 9.95 36.47 -6.72
C VAL A 330 10.74 37.12 -7.84
N GLY A 331 10.28 38.27 -8.33
CA GLY A 331 10.97 39.03 -9.38
C GLY A 331 12.39 39.45 -9.00
N PHE A 332 12.64 39.73 -7.72
CA PHE A 332 13.94 40.13 -7.21
C PHE A 332 14.98 39.00 -7.30
N TYR A 333 14.68 37.80 -6.80
CA TYR A 333 15.65 36.70 -6.84
C TYR A 333 15.81 36.11 -8.25
N LEU A 334 14.74 36.10 -9.07
CA LEU A 334 14.82 35.71 -10.48
C LEU A 334 15.82 36.58 -11.25
N ALA A 335 15.92 37.86 -10.89
CA ALA A 335 16.91 38.76 -11.48
C ALA A 335 18.36 38.44 -11.08
N LEU A 336 18.59 37.75 -9.96
CA LEU A 336 19.93 37.31 -9.54
C LEU A 336 20.37 36.02 -10.25
N LEU A 337 19.45 35.22 -10.80
CA LEU A 337 19.77 33.94 -11.44
C LEU A 337 20.83 34.02 -12.55
N PRO A 338 20.86 35.04 -13.44
CA PRO A 338 21.88 35.13 -14.48
C PRO A 338 23.32 35.22 -13.94
N MET A 339 23.53 35.56 -12.67
CA MET A 339 24.85 35.45 -12.02
C MET A 339 25.39 34.02 -12.06
N TRP A 340 24.49 33.04 -12.04
CA TRP A 340 24.78 31.62 -12.06
C TRP A 340 24.67 31.02 -13.47
N LYS A 341 24.76 31.83 -14.54
CA LYS A 341 24.73 31.36 -15.93
C LYS A 341 25.69 30.19 -16.18
N HIS A 342 26.86 30.20 -15.54
CA HIS A 342 27.85 29.13 -15.63
C HIS A 342 27.37 27.78 -15.03
N LEU A 343 26.35 27.79 -14.18
CA LEU A 343 25.68 26.60 -13.65
C LEU A 343 24.55 26.10 -14.54
N PHE A 344 24.01 26.92 -15.45
CA PHE A 344 22.84 26.54 -16.28
C PHE A 344 23.13 25.38 -17.23
N THR A 345 24.39 25.12 -17.55
CA THR A 345 24.81 23.94 -18.32
C THR A 345 24.64 22.64 -17.51
N PHE A 346 24.73 22.72 -16.19
CA PHE A 346 24.59 21.58 -15.27
C PHE A 346 23.16 21.43 -14.71
N MET A 347 22.28 22.40 -14.96
CA MET A 347 20.86 22.35 -14.58
C MET A 347 20.08 21.44 -15.53
N GLN A 348 19.27 20.54 -14.97
CA GLN A 348 18.56 19.51 -15.72
C GLN A 348 17.12 19.89 -16.06
N GLN A 349 16.43 20.57 -15.14
CA GLN A 349 14.99 20.78 -15.20
C GLN A 349 14.59 22.16 -15.75
N LYS A 350 15.55 22.92 -16.32
CA LYS A 350 15.36 24.30 -16.78
C LYS A 350 14.16 24.51 -17.72
N PHE A 351 13.89 23.56 -18.61
CA PHE A 351 12.75 23.66 -19.54
C PHE A 351 11.42 23.50 -18.81
N ILE A 352 11.29 22.44 -18.02
CA ILE A 352 10.06 22.14 -17.26
C ILE A 352 9.74 23.28 -16.30
N VAL A 353 10.73 23.71 -15.51
CA VAL A 353 10.59 24.81 -14.56
C VAL A 353 10.18 26.09 -15.28
N GLY A 354 10.83 26.42 -16.41
CA GLY A 354 10.49 27.57 -17.23
C GLY A 354 9.06 27.55 -17.76
N CYS A 355 8.60 26.41 -18.30
CA CYS A 355 7.23 26.23 -18.76
C CYS A 355 6.23 26.37 -17.62
N THR A 356 6.49 25.79 -16.44
CA THR A 356 5.61 25.91 -15.28
C THR A 356 5.46 27.35 -14.82
N PHE A 357 6.55 28.15 -14.78
CA PHE A 357 6.46 29.58 -14.47
C PHE A 357 5.58 30.35 -15.46
N ILE A 358 5.69 30.05 -16.76
CA ILE A 358 4.88 30.71 -17.80
C ILE A 358 3.41 30.33 -17.64
N ILE A 359 3.11 29.04 -17.48
CA ILE A 359 1.74 28.52 -17.35
C ILE A 359 1.08 29.09 -16.10
N THR A 360 1.74 29.03 -14.95
CA THR A 360 1.19 29.52 -13.68
C THR A 360 0.99 31.04 -13.67
N SER A 361 1.85 31.79 -14.35
CA SER A 361 1.67 33.25 -14.54
C SER A 361 0.46 33.61 -15.38
N ALA A 362 0.12 32.78 -16.37
CA ALA A 362 -1.06 32.98 -17.22
C ALA A 362 -2.34 32.49 -16.52
N LEU A 363 -2.28 31.34 -15.86
CA LEU A 363 -3.43 30.73 -15.19
C LEU A 363 -3.81 31.45 -13.90
N GLY A 364 -2.85 31.95 -13.11
CA GLY A 364 -3.14 32.61 -11.82
C GLY A 364 -4.20 33.70 -11.96
N PRO A 365 -3.99 34.68 -12.86
CA PRO A 365 -4.97 35.74 -13.03
C PRO A 365 -6.31 35.29 -13.60
N THR A 366 -6.27 34.31 -14.49
CA THR A 366 -7.46 33.74 -15.15
C THR A 366 -8.33 33.02 -14.13
N VAL A 367 -7.74 32.13 -13.33
CA VAL A 367 -8.45 31.34 -12.31
C VAL A 367 -8.95 32.23 -11.17
N TRP A 368 -8.19 33.25 -10.77
CA TRP A 368 -8.67 34.26 -9.84
C TRP A 368 -9.96 34.94 -10.34
N HIS A 369 -9.97 35.34 -11.61
CA HIS A 369 -11.16 35.96 -12.21
C HIS A 369 -12.34 34.98 -12.27
N LEU A 370 -12.09 33.73 -12.69
CA LEU A 370 -13.12 32.69 -12.75
C LEU A 370 -13.73 32.41 -11.37
N TRP A 371 -12.93 32.49 -10.31
CA TRP A 371 -13.38 32.28 -8.95
C TRP A 371 -14.15 33.50 -8.41
N ILE A 372 -13.56 34.69 -8.42
CA ILE A 372 -14.12 35.86 -7.74
C ILE A 372 -15.24 36.53 -8.53
N TYR A 373 -15.10 36.64 -9.85
CA TYR A 373 -16.03 37.41 -10.68
C TYR A 373 -16.99 36.50 -11.47
N SER A 374 -16.51 35.40 -12.04
CA SER A 374 -17.36 34.52 -12.85
C SER A 374 -18.13 33.46 -12.04
N GLY A 375 -17.69 33.14 -10.82
CA GLY A 375 -18.28 32.10 -9.98
C GLY A 375 -18.21 30.68 -10.55
N SER A 376 -17.40 30.45 -11.59
CA SER A 376 -17.28 29.17 -12.32
C SER A 376 -16.10 28.32 -11.85
N ALA A 377 -15.28 28.84 -10.94
CA ALA A 377 -14.21 28.12 -10.25
C ALA A 377 -14.31 28.36 -8.73
N ASN A 378 -13.68 27.50 -7.93
CA ASN A 378 -13.57 27.65 -6.48
C ASN A 378 -12.14 28.03 -6.03
N ALA A 379 -11.98 28.28 -4.73
CA ALA A 379 -10.70 28.65 -4.12
C ALA A 379 -9.57 27.64 -4.39
N ASN A 380 -9.91 26.35 -4.49
CA ASN A 380 -8.97 25.25 -4.64
C ASN A 380 -8.25 25.32 -5.99
N PHE A 381 -8.91 25.78 -7.06
CA PHE A 381 -8.24 25.97 -8.35
C PHE A 381 -7.18 27.07 -8.28
N PHE A 382 -7.50 28.20 -7.63
CA PHE A 382 -6.53 29.28 -7.46
C PHE A 382 -5.36 28.81 -6.57
N PHE A 383 -5.67 28.14 -5.46
CA PHE A 383 -4.64 27.57 -4.59
C PHE A 383 -3.77 26.53 -5.31
N GLY A 384 -4.35 25.64 -6.13
CA GLY A 384 -3.61 24.67 -6.94
C GLY A 384 -2.60 25.33 -7.89
N VAL A 385 -2.97 26.46 -8.51
CA VAL A 385 -2.04 27.25 -9.33
C VAL A 385 -0.93 27.86 -8.47
N THR A 386 -1.25 28.42 -7.29
CA THR A 386 -0.24 28.97 -6.38
C THR A 386 0.71 27.90 -5.82
N LEU A 387 0.21 26.68 -5.56
CA LEU A 387 1.01 25.55 -5.13
C LEU A 387 1.95 25.11 -6.26
N SER A 388 1.45 25.00 -7.49
CA SER A 388 2.28 24.72 -8.68
C SER A 388 3.37 25.79 -8.89
N PHE A 389 3.02 27.06 -8.66
CA PHE A 389 3.97 28.18 -8.71
C PHE A 389 5.05 28.05 -7.63
N ALA A 390 4.68 27.72 -6.38
CA ALA A 390 5.64 27.48 -5.31
C ALA A 390 6.54 26.26 -5.59
N THR A 391 5.98 25.16 -6.11
CA THR A 391 6.73 23.98 -6.52
C THR A 391 7.75 24.29 -7.62
N ALA A 392 7.39 25.13 -8.60
CA ALA A 392 8.32 25.58 -9.64
C ALA A 392 9.51 26.37 -9.05
N GLN A 393 9.25 27.22 -8.05
CA GLN A 393 10.31 27.95 -7.34
C GLN A 393 11.22 26.99 -6.55
N ILE A 394 10.66 25.98 -5.88
CA ILE A 394 11.44 24.97 -5.15
C ILE A 394 12.33 24.18 -6.12
N PHE A 395 11.77 23.68 -7.24
CA PHE A 395 12.55 22.95 -8.24
C PHE A 395 13.68 23.78 -8.84
N LEU A 396 13.43 25.06 -9.09
CA LEU A 396 14.45 25.99 -9.57
C LEU A 396 15.64 26.11 -8.60
N ILE A 397 15.36 26.24 -7.30
CA ILE A 397 16.39 26.37 -6.26
C ILE A 397 17.14 25.04 -6.08
N THR A 398 16.43 23.91 -6.04
CA THR A 398 17.06 22.60 -5.88
C THR A 398 17.94 22.24 -7.07
N ASP A 399 17.50 22.52 -8.30
CA ASP A 399 18.28 22.29 -9.52
C ASP A 399 19.52 23.21 -9.56
N LEU A 400 19.39 24.46 -9.10
CA LEU A 400 20.54 25.37 -8.96
C LEU A 400 21.58 24.84 -7.96
N LEU A 401 21.14 24.37 -6.78
CA LEU A 401 22.03 23.78 -5.76
C LEU A 401 22.69 22.49 -6.24
N PHE A 402 21.93 21.66 -6.95
CA PHE A 402 22.44 20.42 -7.52
C PHE A 402 23.48 20.68 -8.62
N ALA A 403 23.19 21.62 -9.53
CA ALA A 403 24.12 22.08 -10.55
C ALA A 403 25.41 22.65 -9.95
N TYR A 404 25.32 23.36 -8.82
CA TYR A 404 26.48 23.84 -8.09
C TYR A 404 27.38 22.69 -7.60
N ILE A 405 26.80 21.69 -6.94
CA ILE A 405 27.54 20.51 -6.42
C ILE A 405 28.18 19.74 -7.58
N LYS A 406 27.44 19.55 -8.68
CA LYS A 406 27.93 18.86 -9.89
C LYS A 406 29.13 19.58 -10.49
N ARG A 407 29.08 20.92 -10.56
CA ARG A 407 30.21 21.74 -11.03
C ARG A 407 31.40 21.66 -10.08
N GLU A 408 31.20 21.82 -8.77
CA GLU A 408 32.29 21.73 -7.78
C GLU A 408 33.01 20.38 -7.86
N PHE A 409 32.25 19.30 -7.98
CA PHE A 409 32.79 17.97 -8.16
C PHE A 409 33.64 17.86 -9.44
N THR A 410 33.12 18.37 -10.57
CA THR A 410 33.77 18.32 -11.89
C THR A 410 35.06 19.15 -11.93
N LEU A 411 35.09 20.30 -11.24
CA LEU A 411 36.30 21.13 -11.14
C LEU A 411 37.44 20.40 -10.40
N LYS A 412 37.12 19.63 -9.37
CA LYS A 412 38.12 18.88 -8.58
C LYS A 412 38.62 17.59 -9.25
N HIS A 413 37.74 16.89 -9.98
CA HIS A 413 38.04 15.53 -10.44
C HIS A 413 38.15 15.37 -11.97
N GLY A 414 37.96 16.44 -12.75
CA GLY A 414 37.95 16.37 -14.21
C GLY A 414 36.56 16.07 -14.79
N SER A 415 36.36 16.42 -16.06
CA SER A 415 35.14 16.10 -16.81
C SER A 415 35.21 14.75 -17.51
N SER A 416 36.42 14.27 -17.86
CA SER A 416 36.60 12.96 -18.43
C SER A 416 36.73 11.93 -17.30
N ARG A 417 35.86 10.93 -17.31
CA ARG A 417 36.05 9.73 -16.52
C ARG A 417 36.28 8.59 -17.49
N GLN A 418 37.52 8.33 -17.88
CA GLN A 418 37.80 7.05 -18.51
C GLN A 418 38.08 6.02 -17.41
N VAL A 419 37.08 5.19 -17.12
CA VAL A 419 37.32 3.89 -16.49
C VAL A 419 37.39 2.92 -17.65
N ASP A 420 38.56 2.31 -17.88
CA ASP A 420 38.84 1.38 -18.98
C ASP A 420 38.55 1.93 -20.41
N GLY A 421 38.94 3.19 -20.69
CA GLY A 421 38.93 3.71 -22.05
C GLY A 421 37.58 4.25 -22.58
N LYS A 422 36.53 4.34 -21.74
CA LYS A 422 35.22 4.94 -22.13
C LYS A 422 34.79 6.07 -21.16
N PRO A 423 34.15 7.14 -21.66
CA PRO A 423 33.73 8.28 -20.84
C PRO A 423 32.55 7.93 -19.92
N ALA A 424 32.73 8.03 -18.61
CA ALA A 424 31.72 7.79 -17.59
C ALA A 424 30.97 9.08 -17.26
N LYS A 425 29.64 9.02 -17.38
CA LYS A 425 28.72 10.13 -17.09
C LYS A 425 28.55 10.27 -15.57
N LEU A 426 28.52 11.51 -15.06
CA LEU A 426 28.06 11.80 -13.69
C LEU A 426 26.54 11.62 -13.66
N MET A 427 26.13 10.38 -13.36
CA MET A 427 24.78 10.04 -12.96
C MET A 427 24.47 10.74 -11.64
N ASP A 428 23.26 11.25 -11.53
CA ASP A 428 22.86 12.10 -10.43
C ASP A 428 22.95 11.39 -9.09
N LEU A 429 23.44 12.07 -8.05
CA LEU A 429 23.45 11.59 -6.66
C LEU A 429 22.04 11.53 -6.03
N VAL A 430 20.99 11.42 -6.85
CA VAL A 430 19.66 10.93 -6.44
C VAL A 430 19.52 9.43 -6.74
N THR A 431 20.37 8.88 -7.60
CA THR A 431 20.47 7.45 -7.80
C THR A 431 21.89 7.03 -7.46
N CYS A 432 22.12 6.72 -6.17
CA CYS A 432 22.72 5.40 -5.92
C CYS A 432 21.96 4.44 -6.86
N ALA A 433 22.64 3.58 -7.60
CA ALA A 433 21.98 2.38 -8.10
C ALA A 433 21.30 1.79 -6.85
N THR A 434 20.01 2.06 -6.70
CA THR A 434 19.25 1.59 -5.56
C THR A 434 19.16 0.14 -5.91
N VAL A 435 20.06 -0.64 -5.32
CA VAL A 435 19.86 -2.08 -5.21
C VAL A 435 18.38 -2.23 -4.86
N PRO A 436 17.56 -2.91 -5.69
CA PRO A 436 16.12 -2.76 -5.61
C PRO A 436 15.67 -3.12 -4.20
N GLY A 437 15.37 -2.09 -3.42
CA GLY A 437 15.03 -2.23 -2.02
C GLY A 437 13.61 -2.72 -1.92
N ILE A 438 13.30 -3.43 -0.84
CA ILE A 438 11.92 -3.82 -0.56
C ILE A 438 11.07 -2.53 -0.43
N PRO A 439 9.97 -2.41 -1.20
CA PRO A 439 9.04 -1.27 -1.11
C PRO A 439 8.57 -1.03 0.32
N SER A 440 8.35 0.23 0.70
CA SER A 440 8.01 0.62 2.07
C SER A 440 6.84 -0.19 2.67
N HIS A 441 5.80 -0.44 1.88
CA HIS A 441 4.60 -1.18 2.30
C HIS A 441 4.84 -2.69 2.56
N LEU A 442 5.96 -3.27 2.09
CA LEU A 442 6.33 -4.67 2.35
C LEU A 442 7.47 -4.82 3.36
N ARG A 443 8.12 -3.73 3.79
CA ARG A 443 9.28 -3.79 4.69
C ARG A 443 8.98 -4.48 6.02
N ASP A 444 7.79 -4.27 6.56
CA ASP A 444 7.39 -4.86 7.84
C ASP A 444 7.38 -6.39 7.79
N CYS A 445 7.06 -6.99 6.64
CA CYS A 445 7.05 -8.45 6.47
C CYS A 445 8.42 -9.12 6.60
N TYR A 446 9.49 -8.34 6.54
CA TYR A 446 10.87 -8.81 6.59
C TYR A 446 11.63 -8.32 7.83
N ARG A 447 10.98 -7.55 8.72
CA ARG A 447 11.57 -7.10 9.99
C ARG A 447 11.39 -8.14 11.09
N SER A 448 12.39 -8.27 11.96
CA SER A 448 12.29 -9.10 13.17
C SER A 448 11.26 -8.50 14.13
N GLY A 449 10.40 -9.37 14.66
CA GLY A 449 9.33 -9.00 15.60
C GLY A 449 7.92 -9.01 15.01
N VAL A 450 7.75 -9.11 13.69
CA VAL A 450 6.42 -9.38 13.10
C VAL A 450 6.05 -10.86 13.31
N PRO A 451 4.90 -11.15 13.95
CA PRO A 451 4.51 -12.53 14.20
C PRO A 451 4.12 -13.23 12.89
N ASP A 452 4.93 -14.22 12.47
CA ASP A 452 4.61 -15.06 11.31
C ASP A 452 3.32 -15.88 11.52
N LEU A 453 2.33 -15.78 10.63
CA LEU A 453 1.08 -16.50 10.79
C LEU A 453 1.25 -17.95 10.32
N PRO A 454 1.13 -18.97 11.20
CA PRO A 454 1.44 -20.35 10.85
C PRO A 454 0.22 -21.05 10.22
N ALA A 455 -0.49 -20.36 9.33
CA ALA A 455 -1.62 -20.93 8.60
C ALA A 455 -1.14 -21.77 7.40
N PRO A 456 -1.92 -22.77 6.95
CA PRO A 456 -1.55 -23.58 5.80
C PRO A 456 -1.60 -22.77 4.49
N ARG A 457 -0.63 -23.00 3.60
CA ARG A 457 -0.56 -22.47 2.23
C ARG A 457 -1.41 -23.32 1.28
N ARG A 458 -2.71 -23.32 1.49
CA ARG A 458 -3.70 -24.08 0.72
C ARG A 458 -4.69 -23.15 0.03
N LEU A 459 -5.31 -23.63 -1.04
CA LEU A 459 -6.23 -22.87 -1.88
C LEU A 459 -7.38 -22.20 -1.12
N ASP A 460 -8.00 -22.89 -0.16
CA ASP A 460 -9.11 -22.37 0.64
C ASP A 460 -8.72 -21.16 1.51
N VAL A 461 -7.53 -21.18 2.12
CA VAL A 461 -6.99 -20.05 2.88
C VAL A 461 -6.71 -18.87 1.96
N PHE A 462 -6.11 -19.14 0.80
CA PHE A 462 -5.83 -18.12 -0.21
C PHE A 462 -7.12 -17.45 -0.71
N LEU A 463 -8.15 -18.23 -1.03
CA LEU A 463 -9.45 -17.74 -1.49
C LEU A 463 -10.17 -16.93 -0.40
N SER A 464 -10.05 -17.31 0.88
CA SER A 464 -10.61 -16.54 2.00
C SER A 464 -10.01 -15.13 2.08
N LEU A 465 -8.68 -15.02 2.01
CA LEU A 465 -7.97 -13.74 2.02
C LEU A 465 -8.32 -12.89 0.79
N LEU A 466 -8.41 -13.52 -0.39
CA LEU A 466 -8.80 -12.84 -1.62
C LEU A 466 -10.24 -12.30 -1.54
N LYS A 467 -11.19 -13.09 -1.02
CA LYS A 467 -12.58 -12.68 -0.82
C LYS A 467 -12.70 -11.49 0.15
N LYS A 468 -11.88 -11.47 1.21
CA LYS A 468 -11.81 -10.35 2.16
C LYS A 468 -11.36 -9.05 1.47
N LEU A 469 -10.35 -9.11 0.60
CA LEU A 469 -9.90 -7.97 -0.21
C LEU A 469 -10.97 -7.53 -1.23
N GLU A 470 -11.64 -8.46 -1.90
CA GLU A 470 -12.71 -8.19 -2.87
C GLU A 470 -13.90 -7.45 -2.25
N LEU A 471 -14.41 -7.95 -1.12
CA LEU A 471 -15.61 -7.41 -0.49
C LEU A 471 -15.41 -6.00 0.07
N GLN A 472 -14.20 -5.68 0.55
CA GLN A 472 -13.89 -4.37 1.12
C GLN A 472 -13.46 -3.35 0.06
N SER A 473 -12.75 -3.78 -0.99
CA SER A 473 -12.29 -2.87 -2.05
C SER A 473 -13.36 -2.55 -3.09
N GLN A 474 -14.34 -3.44 -3.30
CA GLN A 474 -15.40 -3.31 -4.30
C GLN A 474 -14.90 -3.01 -5.73
N LEU A 475 -13.68 -3.46 -6.06
CA LEU A 475 -13.08 -3.30 -7.38
C LEU A 475 -13.53 -4.42 -8.34
N ASP A 476 -13.71 -4.07 -9.61
CA ASP A 476 -13.91 -5.05 -10.67
C ASP A 476 -12.67 -5.96 -10.83
N MET A 477 -12.87 -7.21 -11.27
CA MET A 477 -11.82 -8.23 -11.40
C MET A 477 -10.54 -7.73 -12.11
N ARG A 478 -10.70 -6.90 -13.15
CA ARG A 478 -9.57 -6.31 -13.89
C ARG A 478 -8.71 -5.40 -13.01
N LEU A 479 -9.33 -4.43 -12.32
CA LEU A 479 -8.62 -3.48 -11.46
C LEU A 479 -8.07 -4.16 -10.21
N LEU A 480 -8.82 -5.12 -9.66
CA LEU A 480 -8.39 -5.89 -8.51
C LEU A 480 -7.17 -6.76 -8.83
N SER A 481 -7.20 -7.53 -9.92
CA SER A 481 -6.10 -8.44 -10.27
C SER A 481 -4.78 -7.69 -10.51
N SER A 482 -4.82 -6.58 -11.26
CA SER A 482 -3.63 -5.76 -11.50
C SER A 482 -3.19 -4.95 -10.28
N GLY A 483 -4.12 -4.46 -9.45
CA GLY A 483 -3.82 -3.79 -8.18
C GLY A 483 -3.24 -4.74 -7.13
N LEU A 484 -3.73 -5.98 -7.05
CA LEU A 484 -3.24 -7.03 -6.15
C LEU A 484 -1.77 -7.37 -6.45
N LEU A 485 -1.44 -7.56 -7.72
CA LEU A 485 -0.05 -7.84 -8.13
C LEU A 485 0.88 -6.68 -7.79
N ARG A 486 0.48 -5.42 -8.01
CA ARG A 486 1.32 -4.25 -7.70
C ARG A 486 1.53 -4.00 -6.21
N SER A 487 0.58 -4.41 -5.37
CA SER A 487 0.58 -4.18 -3.92
C SER A 487 1.21 -5.32 -3.11
N LEU A 488 1.10 -6.57 -3.58
CA LEU A 488 1.49 -7.76 -2.81
C LEU A 488 2.44 -8.71 -3.52
N ARG A 489 2.68 -8.59 -4.84
CA ARG A 489 3.65 -9.45 -5.53
C ARG A 489 4.97 -8.71 -5.68
N LEU A 490 6.06 -9.34 -5.26
CA LEU A 490 7.44 -8.90 -5.52
C LEU A 490 8.34 -10.12 -5.66
N ASP A 491 8.62 -10.52 -6.90
CA ASP A 491 9.40 -11.73 -7.17
C ASP A 491 10.90 -11.48 -6.99
N GLY A 492 11.65 -12.56 -6.75
CA GLY A 492 13.10 -12.54 -6.66
C GLY A 492 13.72 -11.88 -5.42
N ILE A 493 13.05 -11.93 -4.27
CA ILE A 493 13.59 -11.44 -2.99
C ILE A 493 14.67 -12.40 -2.49
N GLU A 494 15.85 -11.86 -2.17
CA GLU A 494 16.98 -12.60 -1.61
C GLU A 494 17.53 -11.93 -0.35
N GLN A 495 18.07 -12.75 0.55
CA GLN A 495 18.79 -12.26 1.72
C GLN A 495 20.23 -11.91 1.34
N SER A 496 20.69 -10.70 1.70
CA SER A 496 21.99 -10.15 1.26
C SER A 496 23.19 -10.84 1.90
N SER A 497 23.09 -11.32 3.15
CA SER A 497 24.09 -12.20 3.77
C SER A 497 23.52 -12.98 4.96
N VAL A 498 24.09 -14.18 5.22
CA VAL A 498 23.71 -15.07 6.33
C VAL A 498 24.04 -14.46 7.70
N ASN A 499 25.04 -13.55 7.76
CA ASN A 499 25.49 -12.88 8.99
C ASN A 499 25.02 -11.41 9.10
N ALA A 500 24.13 -10.95 8.22
CA ALA A 500 23.66 -9.57 8.28
C ALA A 500 22.78 -9.39 9.52
N ILE A 501 23.22 -8.53 10.43
CA ILE A 501 22.47 -8.15 11.62
C ILE A 501 21.42 -7.12 11.19
N GLU A 502 20.15 -7.45 11.40
CA GLU A 502 19.08 -6.49 11.26
C GLU A 502 19.24 -5.38 12.31
N THR A 503 19.11 -4.13 11.88
CA THR A 503 19.08 -2.97 12.77
C THR A 503 17.90 -2.09 12.38
N GLU A 504 17.57 -1.08 13.20
CA GLU A 504 16.47 -0.14 12.91
C GLU A 504 16.57 0.49 11.50
N PHE A 505 17.79 0.65 10.98
CA PHE A 505 18.10 1.27 9.70
C PHE A 505 18.51 0.29 8.59
N LEU A 506 18.73 -1.00 8.91
CA LEU A 506 19.26 -1.99 7.96
C LEU A 506 18.38 -3.24 7.92
N LEU A 507 17.78 -3.48 6.75
CA LEU A 507 17.01 -4.68 6.42
C LEU A 507 17.89 -5.60 5.55
N PRO A 508 18.15 -6.87 5.94
CA PRO A 508 19.08 -7.76 5.24
C PRO A 508 18.48 -8.42 3.98
N PHE A 509 17.50 -7.79 3.33
CA PHE A 509 16.78 -8.33 2.17
C PHE A 509 16.74 -7.34 1.01
N ARG A 510 16.80 -7.86 -0.23
CA ARG A 510 16.75 -7.08 -1.47
C ARG A 510 16.07 -7.88 -2.58
N ALA A 511 15.47 -7.20 -3.56
CA ALA A 511 14.89 -7.84 -4.74
C ALA A 511 15.93 -7.83 -5.88
N SER A 512 16.65 -8.94 -6.06
CA SER A 512 17.71 -9.04 -7.08
C SER A 512 17.98 -10.44 -7.59
N SER A 513 17.22 -11.45 -7.16
CA SER A 513 17.28 -12.79 -7.77
C SER A 513 16.76 -12.73 -9.22
N PHE A 514 17.06 -13.76 -10.00
CA PHE A 514 16.74 -13.82 -11.43
C PHE A 514 15.26 -13.56 -11.74
N GLN A 515 14.33 -14.03 -10.90
CA GLN A 515 12.88 -13.83 -11.06
C GLN A 515 12.46 -12.36 -11.06
N PHE A 516 13.24 -11.48 -10.38
CA PHE A 516 12.93 -10.07 -10.27
C PHE A 516 12.97 -9.36 -11.63
N ASN A 517 13.86 -9.79 -12.54
CA ASN A 517 14.03 -9.14 -13.84
C ASN A 517 12.81 -9.33 -14.75
N LYS A 518 12.31 -10.57 -14.85
CA LYS A 518 11.06 -10.89 -15.55
C LYS A 518 9.89 -10.16 -14.92
N PHE A 519 9.75 -10.25 -13.58
CA PHE A 519 8.68 -9.57 -12.85
C PHE A 519 8.65 -8.06 -13.12
N LYS A 520 9.81 -7.40 -13.08
CA LYS A 520 9.88 -5.95 -13.31
C LYS A 520 9.51 -5.58 -14.75
N ILE A 521 9.92 -6.35 -15.74
CA ILE A 521 9.50 -6.14 -17.15
C ILE A 521 7.98 -6.35 -17.28
N LEU A 522 7.45 -7.43 -16.71
CA LEU A 522 6.03 -7.76 -16.73
C LEU A 522 5.19 -6.62 -16.11
N MET A 523 5.55 -6.14 -14.92
CA MET A 523 4.76 -5.15 -14.19
C MET A 523 4.91 -3.72 -14.71
N ASP A 524 6.07 -3.34 -15.26
CA ASP A 524 6.29 -1.96 -15.72
C ASP A 524 5.89 -1.76 -17.19
N ILE A 525 5.93 -2.81 -18.02
CA ILE A 525 5.66 -2.72 -19.47
C ILE A 525 4.33 -3.39 -19.83
N PHE A 526 4.13 -4.65 -19.40
CA PHE A 526 3.03 -5.49 -19.89
C PHE A 526 1.76 -5.43 -19.02
N LEU A 527 1.87 -4.94 -17.77
CA LEU A 527 0.76 -4.74 -16.84
C LEU A 527 0.88 -3.39 -16.08
N PRO A 528 0.92 -2.24 -16.78
CA PRO A 528 1.07 -0.95 -16.12
C PRO A 528 -0.21 -0.59 -15.34
N SER A 529 -0.19 -0.80 -14.03
CA SER A 529 -1.35 -0.52 -13.15
C SER A 529 -1.01 0.46 -12.02
N GLN A 530 -2.04 1.18 -11.57
CA GLN A 530 -1.95 1.99 -10.36
C GLN A 530 -2.18 1.10 -9.12
N ASN A 531 -1.53 1.45 -8.01
CA ASN A 531 -1.82 0.78 -6.74
C ASN A 531 -3.15 1.30 -6.17
N LEU A 532 -4.24 0.60 -6.49
CA LEU A 532 -5.61 0.96 -6.11
C LEU A 532 -6.11 0.21 -4.86
N VAL A 533 -5.38 -0.80 -4.37
CA VAL A 533 -5.80 -1.64 -3.24
C VAL A 533 -5.10 -1.18 -1.96
N GLN A 534 -5.87 -0.67 -1.00
CA GLN A 534 -5.38 -0.28 0.32
C GLN A 534 -5.26 -1.50 1.25
N VAL A 535 -4.29 -2.37 0.98
CA VAL A 535 -4.13 -3.65 1.69
C VAL A 535 -3.92 -3.48 3.19
N ASP A 536 -3.17 -2.45 3.61
CA ASP A 536 -2.84 -2.19 5.01
C ASP A 536 -4.06 -1.84 5.89
N GLU A 537 -5.17 -1.39 5.27
CA GLU A 537 -6.42 -1.10 5.98
C GLU A 537 -7.33 -2.34 6.09
N ILE A 538 -7.18 -3.29 5.15
CA ILE A 538 -8.05 -4.47 5.01
C ILE A 538 -7.48 -5.69 5.75
N LEU A 539 -6.18 -5.95 5.59
CA LEU A 539 -5.50 -7.12 6.15
C LEU A 539 -4.56 -6.71 7.29
N PRO A 540 -4.61 -7.39 8.46
CA PRO A 540 -3.60 -7.24 9.47
C PRO A 540 -2.23 -7.67 8.93
N ILE A 541 -1.15 -7.13 9.50
CA ILE A 541 0.23 -7.33 9.02
C ILE A 541 0.55 -8.81 8.80
N ALA A 542 0.14 -9.69 9.72
CA ALA A 542 0.39 -11.13 9.62
C ALA A 542 -0.32 -11.78 8.41
N GLU A 543 -1.58 -11.41 8.12
CA GLU A 543 -2.32 -11.88 6.93
C GLU A 543 -1.74 -11.27 5.65
N LYS A 544 -1.35 -9.98 5.67
CA LYS A 544 -0.67 -9.32 4.55
C LYS A 544 0.60 -10.06 4.16
N CYS A 545 1.45 -10.37 5.13
CA CYS A 545 2.71 -11.06 4.89
C CYS A 545 2.52 -12.50 4.43
N LEU A 546 1.50 -13.20 4.95
CA LEU A 546 1.11 -14.52 4.45
C LEU A 546 0.67 -14.46 2.98
N MET A 547 -0.21 -13.51 2.63
CA MET A 547 -0.67 -13.32 1.25
C MET A 547 0.49 -12.96 0.31
N HIS A 548 1.39 -12.07 0.74
CA HIS A 548 2.61 -11.72 0.02
C HIS A 548 3.50 -12.94 -0.26
N LYS A 549 3.73 -13.80 0.75
CA LYS A 549 4.49 -15.06 0.63
C LYS A 549 3.79 -16.12 -0.22
N MET A 550 2.46 -16.08 -0.36
CA MET A 550 1.72 -16.95 -1.27
C MET A 550 1.74 -16.46 -2.73
N LEU A 551 1.89 -15.15 -2.96
CA LEU A 551 1.85 -14.53 -4.30
C LEU A 551 3.22 -14.34 -4.97
N SER A 552 4.28 -14.12 -4.19
CA SER A 552 5.58 -13.69 -4.70
C SER A 552 6.51 -14.87 -4.96
N SER A 553 6.92 -15.07 -6.21
CA SER A 553 7.82 -16.17 -6.61
C SER A 553 9.24 -15.88 -6.17
N THR A 554 9.70 -16.59 -5.13
CA THR A 554 11.06 -16.44 -4.59
C THR A 554 11.58 -17.79 -4.10
N VAL A 555 12.90 -18.02 -4.20
CA VAL A 555 13.54 -19.24 -3.70
C VAL A 555 14.56 -18.89 -2.62
N ARG A 556 14.33 -19.38 -1.40
CA ARG A 556 15.25 -19.24 -0.27
C ARG A 556 16.38 -20.26 -0.38
N GLN A 557 17.47 -19.85 -1.02
CA GLN A 557 18.61 -20.69 -1.39
C GLN A 557 19.63 -20.97 -0.27
N TRP A 558 19.59 -20.22 0.84
CA TRP A 558 20.62 -20.31 1.90
C TRP A 558 20.27 -21.35 2.97
N GLU A 559 21.31 -21.97 3.54
CA GLU A 559 21.17 -22.94 4.63
C GLU A 559 20.53 -22.32 5.89
N ARG A 560 19.63 -23.08 6.53
CA ARG A 560 18.84 -22.65 7.70
C ARG A 560 19.29 -23.26 9.03
N GLY A 561 20.21 -24.22 9.01
CA GLY A 561 20.70 -24.93 10.20
C GLY A 561 19.81 -26.07 10.71
N ASP A 562 18.62 -26.28 10.14
CA ASP A 562 17.68 -27.36 10.47
C ASP A 562 17.71 -28.53 9.45
N GLU A 563 18.57 -28.43 8.43
CA GLU A 563 18.54 -29.31 7.27
C GLU A 563 18.79 -30.79 7.55
N ASN A 564 19.47 -31.11 8.66
CA ASN A 564 19.72 -32.50 9.07
C ASN A 564 18.46 -33.24 9.50
N LEU A 565 17.40 -32.52 9.85
CA LEU A 565 16.10 -33.08 10.23
C LEU A 565 15.09 -33.02 9.08
N VAL A 566 15.20 -31.97 8.25
CA VAL A 566 14.18 -31.60 7.26
C VAL A 566 14.51 -32.10 5.85
N CYS A 567 15.78 -32.06 5.43
CA CYS A 567 16.17 -32.47 4.08
C CYS A 567 16.46 -33.99 4.03
N PRO A 568 16.10 -34.69 2.94
CA PRO A 568 16.32 -36.12 2.80
C PRO A 568 17.82 -36.48 2.71
N LEU A 569 18.22 -37.57 3.37
CA LEU A 569 19.60 -38.10 3.38
C LEU A 569 20.12 -38.49 1.98
N SER A 570 19.24 -38.73 1.00
CA SER A 570 19.65 -38.97 -0.39
C SER A 570 20.35 -37.75 -1.02
N ALA A 571 20.12 -36.54 -0.52
CA ALA A 571 20.86 -35.34 -0.91
C ALA A 571 22.31 -35.31 -0.39
N GLN A 572 22.66 -36.21 0.54
CA GLN A 572 23.97 -36.29 1.19
C GLN A 572 25.00 -37.05 0.34
N LEU A 573 24.55 -37.97 -0.54
CA LEU A 573 25.42 -38.81 -1.37
C LEU A 573 26.22 -38.04 -2.45
N GLY A 574 25.85 -36.79 -2.75
CA GLY A 574 26.60 -35.93 -3.68
C GLY A 574 27.67 -35.03 -3.04
N GLN A 575 27.73 -34.94 -1.70
CA GLN A 575 28.65 -34.04 -0.98
C GLN A 575 29.98 -34.68 -0.55
N ASN A 576 30.15 -36.00 -0.70
CA ASN A 576 31.30 -36.74 -0.16
C ASN A 576 32.67 -36.45 -0.82
N ASN A 577 32.76 -35.56 -1.80
CA ASN A 577 34.03 -35.32 -2.51
C ASN A 577 34.76 -34.01 -2.20
N ASN A 578 34.22 -33.06 -1.40
CA ASN A 578 34.93 -31.80 -1.12
C ASN A 578 34.72 -31.28 0.31
N MET A 579 34.84 -32.16 1.30
CA MET A 579 34.96 -31.77 2.71
C MET A 579 36.44 -31.57 3.06
N ASP A 580 37.10 -30.59 2.45
CA ASP A 580 38.30 -30.01 3.04
C ASP A 580 38.57 -28.62 2.43
N THR A 581 38.71 -27.64 3.32
CA THR A 581 39.12 -26.24 3.06
C THR A 581 38.08 -25.30 2.42
N GLN A 582 37.16 -24.77 3.22
CA GLN A 582 36.67 -23.39 3.05
C GLN A 582 35.93 -22.89 4.31
N SER A 583 36.69 -22.35 5.25
CA SER A 583 36.17 -21.45 6.26
C SER A 583 35.87 -20.08 5.60
N ASN A 584 34.62 -19.61 5.70
CA ASN A 584 34.05 -18.31 5.26
C ASN A 584 33.26 -18.24 3.92
N SER A 585 32.83 -19.33 3.29
CA SER A 585 31.95 -19.28 2.10
C SER A 585 30.52 -19.78 2.38
N ARG A 586 29.56 -19.16 1.67
CA ARG A 586 28.10 -19.38 1.79
C ARG A 586 27.76 -20.85 1.48
N VAL A 587 27.05 -21.54 2.37
CA VAL A 587 26.54 -22.89 2.12
C VAL A 587 25.14 -22.79 1.50
N ILE A 588 24.97 -23.35 0.31
CA ILE A 588 23.68 -23.47 -0.38
C ILE A 588 22.86 -24.56 0.32
N SER A 589 21.57 -24.29 0.52
CA SER A 589 20.65 -25.24 1.14
C SER A 589 20.53 -26.52 0.32
N ARG A 590 20.54 -27.69 0.99
CA ARG A 590 20.27 -28.99 0.34
C ARG A 590 18.82 -29.12 -0.11
N CYS A 591 17.92 -28.40 0.55
CA CYS A 591 16.51 -28.32 0.19
C CYS A 591 16.01 -26.87 0.33
N PRO A 592 16.25 -26.02 -0.69
CA PRO A 592 15.74 -24.64 -0.74
C PRO A 592 14.22 -24.61 -0.60
N ILE A 593 13.69 -23.51 -0.05
CA ILE A 593 12.24 -23.30 0.06
C ILE A 593 11.76 -22.40 -1.06
N GLU A 594 10.73 -22.85 -1.78
CA GLU A 594 9.99 -22.06 -2.75
C GLU A 594 8.82 -21.34 -2.07
N ASP A 595 8.83 -20.01 -2.11
CA ASP A 595 7.70 -19.16 -1.76
C ASP A 595 6.95 -18.77 -3.04
N GLY A 596 5.72 -18.25 -2.90
CA GLY A 596 4.85 -17.94 -4.05
C GLY A 596 4.06 -19.14 -4.56
N VAL A 597 3.85 -20.15 -3.72
CA VAL A 597 3.16 -21.39 -4.07
C VAL A 597 2.10 -21.78 -3.04
N ILE A 598 1.04 -22.45 -3.52
CA ILE A 598 -0.04 -23.02 -2.70
C ILE A 598 -0.34 -24.45 -3.12
N GLN A 599 -0.81 -25.25 -2.16
CA GLN A 599 -1.26 -26.61 -2.40
C GLN A 599 -2.72 -26.62 -2.89
N THR A 600 -2.98 -27.31 -4.01
CA THR A 600 -4.33 -27.66 -4.48
C THR A 600 -4.49 -29.18 -4.53
N GLN A 601 -5.72 -29.66 -4.71
CA GLN A 601 -5.98 -31.10 -4.89
C GLN A 601 -5.30 -31.65 -6.16
N TRP A 602 -5.12 -30.82 -7.20
CA TRP A 602 -4.53 -31.17 -8.51
C TRP A 602 -3.11 -30.60 -8.68
N GLY A 603 -2.34 -30.58 -7.60
CA GLY A 603 -0.93 -30.20 -7.59
C GLY A 603 -0.63 -28.85 -6.94
N THR A 604 0.65 -28.59 -6.71
CA THR A 604 1.14 -27.29 -6.26
C THR A 604 1.11 -26.30 -7.42
N ILE A 605 0.65 -25.08 -7.19
CA ILE A 605 0.63 -24.01 -8.21
C ILE A 605 1.21 -22.72 -7.65
N SER A 606 1.73 -21.86 -8.52
CA SER A 606 1.97 -20.44 -8.21
C SER A 606 0.74 -19.58 -8.50
N PRO A 607 -0.02 -19.11 -7.48
CA PRO A 607 -1.21 -18.31 -7.71
C PRO A 607 -0.88 -16.92 -8.27
N GLY A 608 0.32 -16.39 -8.00
CA GLY A 608 0.79 -15.14 -8.57
C GLY A 608 0.80 -15.17 -10.11
N THR A 609 1.31 -16.26 -10.70
CA THR A 609 1.32 -16.49 -12.16
C THR A 609 -0.09 -16.61 -12.73
N VAL A 610 -0.98 -17.35 -12.07
CA VAL A 610 -2.39 -17.47 -12.51
C VAL A 610 -3.09 -16.11 -12.51
N ILE A 611 -2.92 -15.30 -11.47
CA ILE A 611 -3.53 -13.97 -11.38
C ILE A 611 -2.94 -13.01 -12.42
N ALA A 612 -1.63 -13.09 -12.68
CA ALA A 612 -1.00 -12.30 -13.74
C ALA A 612 -1.54 -12.66 -15.12
N ALA A 613 -1.81 -13.94 -15.38
CA ALA A 613 -2.44 -14.38 -16.63
C ALA A 613 -3.87 -13.83 -16.77
N VAL A 614 -4.66 -13.88 -15.70
CA VAL A 614 -6.02 -13.30 -15.68
C VAL A 614 -5.97 -11.79 -15.91
N ALA A 615 -5.09 -11.06 -15.20
CA ALA A 615 -4.90 -9.62 -15.38
C ALA A 615 -4.49 -9.29 -16.83
N ALA A 616 -3.53 -10.03 -17.39
CA ALA A 616 -3.08 -9.87 -18.77
C ALA A 616 -4.18 -10.16 -19.80
N SER A 617 -5.08 -11.10 -19.53
CA SER A 617 -6.20 -11.41 -20.41
C SER A 617 -7.27 -10.32 -20.43
N LEU A 618 -7.53 -9.70 -19.27
CA LEU A 618 -8.51 -8.61 -19.13
C LEU A 618 -7.98 -7.27 -19.68
N GLU A 619 -6.66 -7.15 -19.83
CA GLU A 619 -5.96 -6.03 -20.46
C GLU A 619 -5.05 -6.54 -21.58
N SER A 620 -5.61 -7.35 -22.49
CA SER A 620 -4.81 -7.98 -23.55
C SER A 620 -4.12 -6.93 -24.43
N GLN A 621 -2.79 -6.99 -24.48
CA GLN A 621 -1.97 -6.11 -25.30
C GLN A 621 -0.79 -6.88 -25.91
N ARG A 622 -0.43 -6.45 -27.11
CA ARG A 622 0.81 -6.85 -27.78
C ARG A 622 1.69 -5.61 -27.89
N VAL A 623 2.94 -5.71 -27.43
CA VAL A 623 3.89 -4.60 -27.38
C VAL A 623 5.03 -4.87 -28.34
N SER A 624 5.38 -3.89 -29.18
CA SER A 624 6.48 -4.05 -30.13
C SER A 624 7.83 -4.07 -29.40
N VAL A 625 8.75 -4.93 -29.83
CA VAL A 625 10.10 -4.98 -29.27
C VAL A 625 10.80 -3.62 -29.39
N THR A 626 10.54 -2.87 -30.46
CA THR A 626 11.07 -1.51 -30.64
C THR A 626 10.57 -0.53 -29.59
N ASP A 627 9.29 -0.59 -29.19
CA ASP A 627 8.73 0.28 -28.15
C ASP A 627 9.31 -0.08 -26.77
N ILE A 628 9.53 -1.38 -26.52
CA ILE A 628 10.17 -1.86 -25.28
C ILE A 628 11.59 -1.30 -25.16
N LEU A 629 12.39 -1.39 -26.22
CA LEU A 629 13.78 -0.89 -26.26
C LEU A 629 13.87 0.65 -26.22
N ASN A 630 12.78 1.35 -26.55
CA ASN A 630 12.69 2.81 -26.51
C ASN A 630 11.99 3.34 -25.25
N ALA A 631 11.47 2.45 -24.38
CA ALA A 631 10.87 2.86 -23.12
C ALA A 631 11.96 3.39 -22.16
N ASN A 632 11.79 4.64 -21.69
CA ASN A 632 12.73 5.29 -20.77
C ASN A 632 13.04 4.44 -19.53
N ILE A 633 12.03 3.75 -19.00
CA ILE A 633 12.12 2.87 -17.81
C ILE A 633 13.05 1.66 -18.07
N PHE A 634 13.10 1.18 -19.31
CA PHE A 634 13.98 0.07 -19.70
C PHE A 634 15.41 0.56 -19.97
N MET A 635 15.58 1.75 -20.55
CA MET A 635 16.88 2.35 -20.85
C MET A 635 17.67 2.79 -19.61
N GLU A 636 17.01 3.11 -18.50
CA GLU A 636 17.66 3.55 -17.24
C GLU A 636 18.43 2.42 -16.53
N ASP A 637 18.00 1.17 -16.70
CA ASP A 637 18.52 0.00 -15.98
C ASP A 637 19.49 -0.88 -16.80
N VAL A 638 19.70 -0.58 -18.10
CA VAL A 638 20.53 -1.37 -19.03
C VAL A 638 21.76 -0.56 -19.47
N ALA A 639 22.93 -1.21 -19.55
CA ALA A 639 24.16 -0.54 -19.98
C ALA A 639 24.07 -0.03 -21.42
N GLU A 640 24.35 1.26 -21.62
CA GLU A 640 24.32 1.98 -22.91
C GLU A 640 25.00 1.23 -24.09
N PRO A 641 26.19 0.60 -23.96
CA PRO A 641 26.80 -0.14 -25.08
C PRO A 641 26.03 -1.41 -25.48
N LEU A 642 25.38 -2.10 -24.53
CA LEU A 642 24.52 -3.25 -24.85
C LEU A 642 23.25 -2.79 -25.58
N MET A 643 22.73 -1.61 -25.22
CA MET A 643 21.55 -1.04 -25.88
C MET A 643 21.83 -0.59 -27.31
N VAL A 644 23.00 0.00 -27.58
CA VAL A 644 23.40 0.40 -28.94
C VAL A 644 23.62 -0.82 -29.82
N SER A 645 24.33 -1.86 -29.33
CA SER A 645 24.49 -3.13 -30.06
C SER A 645 23.15 -3.80 -30.34
N ALA A 646 22.27 -3.91 -29.35
CA ALA A 646 20.96 -4.54 -29.52
C ALA A 646 20.04 -3.76 -30.46
N LYS A 647 20.04 -2.42 -30.42
CA LYS A 647 19.27 -1.58 -31.36
C LYS A 647 19.83 -1.68 -32.78
N GLN A 648 21.15 -1.73 -32.94
CA GLN A 648 21.77 -1.82 -34.26
C GLN A 648 21.54 -3.20 -34.89
N GLU A 649 21.74 -4.29 -34.14
CA GLU A 649 21.49 -5.67 -34.60
C GLU A 649 20.01 -5.91 -34.93
N TRP A 650 19.08 -5.42 -34.08
CA TRP A 650 17.64 -5.57 -34.35
C TRP A 650 17.14 -4.72 -35.52
N VAL A 651 17.72 -3.54 -35.74
CA VAL A 651 17.40 -2.68 -36.89
C VAL A 651 17.99 -3.25 -38.18
N ASP A 652 19.21 -3.79 -38.13
CA ASP A 652 19.85 -4.48 -39.26
C ASP A 652 19.07 -5.77 -39.65
N ASP A 653 18.48 -6.49 -38.69
CA ASP A 653 17.59 -7.64 -38.94
C ASP A 653 16.22 -7.23 -39.53
N ILE A 654 15.66 -6.09 -39.11
CA ILE A 654 14.45 -5.52 -39.73
C ILE A 654 14.72 -5.10 -41.19
N GLU A 655 15.91 -4.59 -41.51
CA GLU A 655 16.32 -4.22 -42.88
C GLU A 655 16.70 -5.43 -43.74
N THR A 656 17.25 -6.51 -43.17
CA THR A 656 17.65 -7.74 -43.89
C THR A 656 16.53 -8.79 -44.02
N LEU A 657 15.41 -8.65 -43.32
CA LEU A 657 14.18 -9.43 -43.59
C LEU A 657 13.46 -9.02 -44.89
N ILE A 658 13.90 -7.95 -45.56
CA ILE A 658 13.25 -7.41 -46.78
C ILE A 658 13.81 -7.94 -48.12
N PRO A 659 14.99 -8.58 -48.26
CA PRO A 659 15.38 -9.14 -49.56
C PRO A 659 15.79 -10.63 -49.50
N ALA A 660 14.89 -11.57 -49.16
CA ALA A 660 15.21 -13.00 -49.34
C ALA A 660 14.05 -14.02 -49.50
N VAL A 661 12.80 -13.65 -49.79
CA VAL A 661 11.73 -14.66 -50.00
C VAL A 661 10.96 -14.43 -51.30
N ASN A 662 11.67 -14.59 -52.43
CA ASN A 662 11.06 -15.02 -53.68
C ASN A 662 11.29 -16.53 -53.80
N ASN A 663 10.25 -17.34 -53.48
CA ASN A 663 9.95 -18.69 -53.98
C ASN A 663 9.55 -19.73 -52.91
N THR A 664 8.43 -19.54 -52.20
CA THR A 664 7.54 -20.64 -51.77
C THR A 664 6.13 -20.11 -51.48
N PRO A 665 5.04 -20.78 -51.90
CA PRO A 665 3.69 -20.28 -51.71
C PRO A 665 2.94 -21.08 -50.64
N ILE A 666 3.18 -20.86 -49.35
CA ILE A 666 2.25 -21.18 -48.26
C ILE A 666 2.58 -20.24 -47.08
N LEU A 667 1.56 -19.54 -46.56
CA LEU A 667 1.55 -18.57 -45.44
C LEU A 667 1.92 -17.10 -45.77
N ARG A 668 1.08 -16.47 -46.60
CA ARG A 668 0.82 -15.03 -46.47
C ARG A 668 -0.29 -14.80 -45.44
N ARG A 669 0.06 -14.41 -44.21
CA ARG A 669 -0.78 -13.56 -43.36
C ARG A 669 0.07 -12.40 -42.88
N GLN A 670 -0.46 -11.22 -43.18
CA GLN A 670 -0.21 -9.86 -42.67
C GLN A 670 1.18 -9.49 -42.11
N SER A 671 1.68 -8.37 -42.63
CA SER A 671 2.73 -7.51 -42.08
C SER A 671 2.86 -7.54 -40.54
N ASP A 672 3.85 -8.24 -39.99
CA ASP A 672 3.96 -8.34 -38.53
C ASP A 672 5.22 -7.63 -38.02
N VAL A 673 4.98 -6.49 -37.38
CA VAL A 673 5.88 -5.89 -36.40
C VAL A 673 6.22 -6.96 -35.36
N ALA A 674 7.49 -7.06 -34.94
CA ALA A 674 7.92 -8.02 -33.93
C ALA A 674 7.33 -7.67 -32.55
N ASP A 675 6.09 -8.12 -32.31
CA ASP A 675 5.34 -7.85 -31.09
C ASP A 675 5.32 -9.05 -30.14
N ILE A 676 5.30 -8.78 -28.84
CA ILE A 676 5.22 -9.78 -27.75
C ILE A 676 3.87 -9.65 -27.03
N GLY A 677 3.18 -10.77 -26.80
CA GLY A 677 1.90 -10.78 -26.08
C GLY A 677 2.06 -10.82 -24.56
N ASN A 678 1.34 -9.95 -23.84
CA ASN A 678 1.41 -9.90 -22.37
C ASN A 678 0.98 -11.21 -21.66
N VAL A 679 -0.02 -11.92 -22.19
CA VAL A 679 -0.48 -13.21 -21.63
C VAL A 679 0.63 -14.27 -21.67
N TRP A 680 1.40 -14.34 -22.76
CA TRP A 680 2.51 -15.28 -22.90
C TRP A 680 3.66 -14.96 -21.95
N VAL A 681 3.97 -13.67 -21.77
CA VAL A 681 4.99 -13.20 -20.81
C VAL A 681 4.58 -13.46 -19.37
N ALA A 682 3.29 -13.35 -19.05
CA ALA A 682 2.76 -13.65 -17.72
C ALA A 682 2.70 -15.16 -17.40
N THR A 683 2.89 -16.03 -18.39
CA THR A 683 2.75 -17.49 -18.28
C THR A 683 4.00 -18.21 -18.83
N LEU A 684 3.85 -19.21 -19.69
CA LEU A 684 4.91 -20.15 -20.08
C LEU A 684 6.10 -19.49 -20.78
N ALA A 685 5.87 -18.51 -21.67
CA ALA A 685 6.96 -17.92 -22.45
C ALA A 685 7.89 -17.06 -21.59
N GLY A 686 7.35 -16.40 -20.56
CA GLY A 686 8.13 -15.63 -19.60
C GLY A 686 9.11 -16.49 -18.80
N ASP A 687 8.64 -17.62 -18.27
CA ASP A 687 9.44 -18.56 -17.47
C ASP A 687 10.46 -19.31 -18.36
N LEU A 688 10.05 -19.72 -19.57
CA LEU A 688 10.97 -20.33 -20.53
C LEU A 688 12.08 -19.38 -20.97
N ALA A 689 11.80 -18.09 -21.10
CA ALA A 689 12.83 -17.10 -21.38
C ALA A 689 13.87 -17.01 -20.24
N GLU A 690 13.46 -17.18 -18.97
CA GLU A 690 14.41 -17.27 -17.86
C GLU A 690 15.30 -18.52 -17.99
N VAL A 691 14.76 -19.67 -18.43
CA VAL A 691 15.57 -20.86 -18.71
C VAL A 691 16.58 -20.58 -19.82
N VAL A 692 16.16 -19.97 -20.93
CA VAL A 692 17.03 -19.62 -22.06
C VAL A 692 18.16 -18.70 -21.62
N VAL A 693 17.84 -17.65 -20.87
CA VAL A 693 18.78 -16.60 -20.45
C VAL A 693 19.76 -17.08 -19.38
N ASN A 694 19.33 -17.91 -18.43
CA ASN A 694 20.17 -18.34 -17.30
C ASN A 694 20.88 -19.68 -17.51
N GLN A 695 20.22 -20.66 -18.15
CA GLN A 695 20.81 -21.98 -18.39
C GLN A 695 21.52 -22.05 -19.75
N GLY A 696 20.94 -21.44 -20.79
CA GLY A 696 21.43 -21.50 -22.18
C GLY A 696 22.93 -21.19 -22.33
N PRO A 697 23.45 -20.05 -21.83
CA PRO A 697 24.87 -19.71 -21.93
C PRO A 697 25.82 -20.73 -21.27
N ARG A 698 25.32 -21.54 -20.33
CA ARG A 698 26.10 -22.55 -19.60
C ARG A 698 26.03 -23.93 -20.24
N VAL A 699 24.89 -24.32 -20.79
CA VAL A 699 24.64 -25.69 -21.29
C VAL A 699 24.54 -25.80 -22.82
N GLY A 700 24.50 -24.66 -23.52
CA GLY A 700 24.34 -24.58 -24.97
C GLY A 700 22.92 -24.87 -25.45
N SER A 701 22.75 -25.04 -26.77
CA SER A 701 21.47 -25.26 -27.44
C SER A 701 21.03 -26.75 -27.48
N ILE A 702 21.32 -27.52 -26.41
CA ILE A 702 20.98 -28.95 -26.33
C ILE A 702 19.86 -29.16 -25.31
N ALA A 703 18.69 -29.60 -25.78
CA ALA A 703 17.50 -29.76 -24.94
C ALA A 703 17.72 -30.69 -23.74
N GLN A 704 18.48 -31.78 -23.91
CA GLN A 704 18.76 -32.78 -22.87
C GLN A 704 19.59 -32.23 -21.70
N ASN A 705 20.29 -31.11 -21.90
CA ASN A 705 21.12 -30.49 -20.88
C ASN A 705 20.40 -29.34 -20.16
N MET A 706 19.22 -28.92 -20.64
CA MET A 706 18.38 -27.92 -19.98
C MET A 706 17.47 -28.60 -18.97
N VAL A 707 17.41 -28.06 -17.76
CA VAL A 707 16.60 -28.60 -16.67
C VAL A 707 15.29 -27.82 -16.60
N ILE A 708 14.18 -28.54 -16.82
CA ILE A 708 12.82 -28.02 -16.70
C ILE A 708 12.06 -28.86 -15.68
N GLY A 709 11.31 -28.19 -14.81
CA GLY A 709 10.66 -28.80 -13.67
C GLY A 709 11.60 -29.03 -12.50
N SER A 710 11.02 -29.37 -11.36
CA SER A 710 11.76 -29.57 -10.12
C SER A 710 11.27 -30.81 -9.39
N ASN A 711 12.17 -31.47 -8.66
CA ASN A 711 11.71 -32.40 -7.62
C ASN A 711 11.30 -31.56 -6.42
N ASN A 712 10.12 -31.82 -5.87
CA ASN A 712 9.57 -31.00 -4.80
C ASN A 712 8.79 -31.83 -3.79
N ARG A 713 8.62 -31.28 -2.59
CA ARG A 713 7.80 -31.85 -1.52
C ARG A 713 7.39 -30.78 -0.52
N TRP A 714 6.13 -30.81 -0.11
CA TRP A 714 5.67 -30.04 1.05
C TRP A 714 6.22 -30.62 2.35
N ASN A 715 6.51 -29.76 3.33
CA ASN A 715 6.83 -30.18 4.71
C ASN A 715 5.79 -31.17 5.25
N ASP A 716 4.52 -30.93 4.94
CA ASP A 716 3.38 -31.68 5.43
C ASP A 716 2.26 -31.69 4.38
N THR A 717 1.45 -32.74 4.39
CA THR A 717 0.29 -32.87 3.49
C THR A 717 -0.99 -32.30 4.09
N LEU A 718 -1.14 -32.35 5.42
CA LEU A 718 -2.30 -31.83 6.15
C LEU A 718 -2.10 -30.38 6.55
N LEU A 719 -0.85 -29.96 6.79
CA LEU A 719 -0.46 -28.61 7.20
C LEU A 719 0.69 -28.04 6.34
N PRO A 720 0.45 -27.84 5.03
CA PRO A 720 1.47 -27.34 4.11
C PRO A 720 1.90 -25.92 4.49
N ARG A 721 3.14 -25.73 4.96
CA ARG A 721 3.69 -24.41 5.35
C ARG A 721 4.91 -24.03 4.53
N ASP A 722 5.78 -24.98 4.23
CA ASP A 722 6.99 -24.78 3.43
C ASP A 722 7.05 -25.79 2.30
N HIS A 723 7.37 -25.31 1.09
CA HIS A 723 7.52 -26.13 -0.11
C HIS A 723 9.01 -26.28 -0.43
N TYR A 724 9.54 -27.49 -0.27
CA TYR A 724 10.96 -27.77 -0.49
C TYR A 724 11.22 -28.18 -1.93
N LEU A 725 12.30 -27.64 -2.50
CA LEU A 725 12.88 -28.03 -3.77
C LEU A 725 14.06 -28.97 -3.55
N PHE A 726 14.22 -29.96 -4.42
CA PHE A 726 15.36 -30.87 -4.45
C PHE A 726 16.08 -30.72 -5.79
N PRO A 727 17.19 -29.96 -5.83
CA PRO A 727 17.95 -29.74 -7.05
C PRO A 727 18.47 -31.08 -7.61
N GLN A 728 18.39 -31.25 -8.93
CA GLN A 728 18.91 -32.45 -9.59
C GLN A 728 20.46 -32.47 -9.58
N ASN A 729 21.07 -31.29 -9.64
CA ASN A 729 22.51 -31.08 -9.51
C ASN A 729 22.81 -30.24 -8.25
N LEU A 730 23.64 -30.77 -7.34
CA LEU A 730 24.00 -30.10 -6.09
C LEU A 730 25.06 -29.00 -6.25
N THR A 731 25.82 -29.02 -7.35
CA THR A 731 26.89 -28.05 -7.64
C THR A 731 26.38 -26.79 -8.34
N VAL A 732 25.32 -26.93 -9.14
CA VAL A 732 24.68 -25.84 -9.86
C VAL A 732 23.20 -26.07 -9.78
N ALA A 733 22.52 -25.28 -8.96
CA ALA A 733 21.14 -25.53 -8.65
C ALA A 733 20.23 -24.76 -9.61
N ASP A 734 19.60 -25.50 -10.52
CA ASP A 734 18.72 -24.98 -11.54
C ASP A 734 17.26 -25.14 -11.13
N TRP A 735 16.59 -24.02 -10.87
CA TRP A 735 15.19 -23.94 -10.49
C TRP A 735 14.48 -22.76 -11.18
N GLN A 736 14.93 -22.42 -12.39
CA GLN A 736 14.39 -21.28 -13.14
C GLN A 736 12.99 -21.52 -13.71
N PHE A 737 12.54 -22.77 -13.78
CA PHE A 737 11.17 -23.10 -14.15
C PHE A 737 10.68 -24.32 -13.37
N THR A 738 9.96 -24.09 -12.27
CA THR A 738 9.52 -25.14 -11.34
C THR A 738 8.21 -25.79 -11.76
N ASP A 739 7.88 -26.94 -11.18
CA ASP A 739 6.59 -27.61 -11.45
C ASP A 739 5.39 -26.73 -11.10
N ALA A 740 5.51 -25.94 -10.03
CA ALA A 740 4.43 -25.06 -9.58
C ALA A 740 4.19 -23.91 -10.56
N GLU A 741 5.26 -23.36 -11.14
CA GLU A 741 5.20 -22.35 -12.20
C GLU A 741 4.66 -22.95 -13.50
N ILE A 742 5.08 -24.16 -13.90
CA ILE A 742 4.57 -24.85 -15.09
C ILE A 742 3.06 -25.07 -14.97
N LEU A 743 2.58 -25.64 -13.86
CA LEU A 743 1.15 -25.91 -13.67
C LEU A 743 0.35 -24.61 -13.64
N ALA A 744 0.85 -23.57 -12.97
CA ALA A 744 0.23 -22.26 -12.94
C ALA A 744 0.24 -21.56 -14.31
N GLY A 745 1.28 -21.70 -15.10
CA GLY A 745 1.38 -21.15 -16.45
C GLY A 745 0.37 -21.81 -17.41
N ILE A 746 0.20 -23.13 -17.32
CA ILE A 746 -0.82 -23.87 -18.07
C ILE A 746 -2.22 -23.44 -17.63
N ASP A 747 -2.50 -23.44 -16.32
CA ASP A 747 -3.79 -23.01 -15.78
C ASP A 747 -4.10 -21.55 -16.12
N GLY A 748 -3.09 -20.68 -16.04
CA GLY A 748 -3.17 -19.29 -16.40
C GLY A 748 -3.52 -19.09 -17.88
N LEU A 749 -2.92 -19.86 -18.80
CA LEU A 749 -3.26 -19.82 -20.22
C LEU A 749 -4.69 -20.30 -20.50
N ILE A 750 -5.11 -21.38 -19.84
CA ILE A 750 -6.49 -21.88 -19.94
C ILE A 750 -7.47 -20.80 -19.48
N LEU A 751 -7.26 -20.23 -18.29
CA LEU A 751 -8.12 -19.17 -17.77
C LEU A 751 -8.09 -17.92 -18.65
N ALA A 752 -6.91 -17.49 -19.11
CA ALA A 752 -6.77 -16.32 -19.98
C ALA A 752 -7.55 -16.45 -21.30
N HIS A 753 -7.70 -17.67 -21.83
CA HIS A 753 -8.49 -17.91 -23.05
C HIS A 753 -10.01 -17.73 -22.84
N HIS A 754 -10.53 -18.06 -21.65
CA HIS A 754 -11.97 -18.13 -21.39
C HIS A 754 -12.51 -16.97 -20.54
N VAL A 755 -11.73 -16.43 -19.61
CA VAL A 755 -12.17 -15.39 -18.66
C VAL A 755 -12.76 -14.14 -19.35
N PRO A 756 -12.18 -13.59 -20.45
CA PRO A 756 -12.79 -12.45 -21.13
C PRO A 756 -14.24 -12.72 -21.57
N LYS A 757 -14.52 -13.93 -22.09
CA LYS A 757 -15.87 -14.35 -22.50
C LYS A 757 -16.82 -14.44 -21.30
N TRP A 758 -16.35 -14.95 -20.16
CA TRP A 758 -17.17 -15.06 -18.95
C TRP A 758 -17.48 -13.69 -18.33
N VAL A 759 -16.53 -12.75 -18.37
CA VAL A 759 -16.74 -11.38 -17.89
C VAL A 759 -17.70 -10.60 -18.79
N GLU A 760 -17.68 -10.84 -20.10
CA GLU A 760 -18.68 -10.29 -21.04
C GLU A 760 -20.09 -10.79 -20.74
N GLN A 761 -20.23 -12.08 -20.44
CA GLN A 761 -21.52 -12.66 -20.02
C GLN A 761 -21.94 -12.15 -18.65
N ARG A 762 -20.99 -11.94 -17.72
CA ARG A 762 -21.25 -11.50 -16.36
C ARG A 762 -20.15 -10.59 -15.81
N ARG A 763 -20.43 -9.29 -15.79
CA ARG A 763 -19.50 -8.27 -15.27
C ARG A 763 -19.27 -8.32 -13.76
N SER A 764 -20.25 -8.81 -12.98
CA SER A 764 -20.16 -8.91 -11.52
C SER A 764 -19.31 -10.10 -11.03
N LEU A 765 -18.59 -10.78 -11.91
CA LEU A 765 -17.83 -11.98 -11.59
C LEU A 765 -16.59 -11.60 -10.78
N ARG A 766 -16.37 -12.27 -9.65
CA ARG A 766 -15.20 -12.04 -8.77
C ARG A 766 -14.03 -12.97 -9.12
N LEU A 767 -12.81 -12.54 -8.83
CA LEU A 767 -11.60 -13.34 -9.09
C LEU A 767 -11.58 -14.60 -8.23
N SER A 768 -11.97 -14.49 -6.95
CA SER A 768 -12.11 -15.65 -6.04
C SER A 768 -13.06 -16.70 -6.60
N GLN A 769 -14.15 -16.29 -7.25
CA GLN A 769 -15.14 -17.20 -7.84
C GLN A 769 -14.59 -17.95 -9.05
N VAL A 770 -13.83 -17.27 -9.92
CA VAL A 770 -13.20 -17.92 -11.08
C VAL A 770 -12.22 -19.00 -10.63
N LEU A 771 -11.40 -18.68 -9.63
CA LEU A 771 -10.42 -19.62 -9.08
C LEU A 771 -11.09 -20.79 -8.34
N ASP A 772 -12.09 -20.54 -7.49
CA ASP A 772 -12.86 -21.58 -6.81
C ASP A 772 -13.52 -22.52 -7.82
N MET A 773 -14.18 -21.99 -8.85
CA MET A 773 -14.80 -22.80 -9.90
C MET A 773 -13.80 -23.65 -10.69
N TYR A 774 -12.66 -23.09 -11.09
CA TYR A 774 -11.68 -23.82 -11.89
C TYR A 774 -11.00 -24.95 -11.12
N TYR A 775 -10.71 -24.71 -9.83
CA TYR A 775 -10.17 -25.68 -8.89
C TYR A 775 -11.29 -26.33 -8.06
N SER A 776 -12.43 -26.62 -8.68
CA SER A 776 -13.51 -27.42 -8.10
C SER A 776 -13.71 -28.71 -8.90
N ASN A 777 -14.41 -29.68 -8.31
CA ASN A 777 -14.78 -30.91 -9.01
C ASN A 777 -15.92 -30.69 -10.01
N GLU A 778 -16.78 -29.71 -9.71
CA GLU A 778 -17.92 -29.30 -10.53
C GLU A 778 -17.46 -28.64 -11.83
N GLY A 779 -16.46 -27.76 -11.74
CA GLY A 779 -15.93 -26.95 -12.84
C GLY A 779 -16.62 -25.60 -13.00
N VAL A 780 -16.29 -24.91 -14.08
CA VAL A 780 -16.81 -23.56 -14.31
C VAL A 780 -18.29 -23.58 -14.69
N SER A 781 -19.09 -22.77 -14.01
CA SER A 781 -20.55 -22.73 -14.21
C SER A 781 -21.02 -22.36 -15.62
N PHE A 782 -20.21 -21.64 -16.39
CA PHE A 782 -20.48 -21.29 -17.78
C PHE A 782 -20.12 -22.43 -18.75
N ASP A 783 -19.14 -23.25 -18.39
CA ASP A 783 -18.68 -24.41 -19.15
C ASP A 783 -18.04 -25.44 -18.19
N PRO A 784 -18.80 -26.47 -17.77
CA PRO A 784 -18.33 -27.47 -16.79
C PRO A 784 -17.15 -28.32 -17.26
N SER A 785 -16.80 -28.28 -18.55
CA SER A 785 -15.65 -28.99 -19.11
C SER A 785 -14.31 -28.33 -18.73
N ILE A 786 -14.35 -27.03 -18.41
CA ILE A 786 -13.18 -26.24 -18.01
C ILE A 786 -12.96 -26.39 -16.50
N LYS A 787 -11.97 -27.21 -16.14
CA LYS A 787 -11.58 -27.47 -14.75
C LYS A 787 -10.20 -28.11 -14.65
N ALA A 788 -9.55 -27.95 -13.50
CA ALA A 788 -8.18 -28.38 -13.25
C ALA A 788 -7.95 -29.90 -13.47
N CYS A 789 -8.93 -30.76 -13.17
CA CYS A 789 -8.78 -32.21 -13.43
C CYS A 789 -8.72 -32.55 -14.94
N ASN A 790 -9.29 -31.71 -15.82
CA ASN A 790 -9.27 -31.87 -17.27
C ASN A 790 -8.10 -31.11 -17.94
N ARG A 791 -7.18 -30.55 -17.14
CA ARG A 791 -6.03 -29.73 -17.59
C ARG A 791 -5.23 -30.36 -18.72
N GLN A 792 -5.04 -31.69 -18.70
CA GLN A 792 -4.25 -32.38 -19.72
C GLN A 792 -4.84 -32.27 -21.13
N ASN A 793 -6.16 -32.38 -21.27
CA ASN A 793 -6.83 -32.25 -22.57
C ASN A 793 -6.89 -30.78 -23.01
N LEU A 794 -7.17 -29.87 -22.07
CA LEU A 794 -7.22 -28.42 -22.34
C LEU A 794 -5.85 -27.88 -22.78
N PHE A 795 -4.76 -28.42 -22.21
CA PHE A 795 -3.40 -28.06 -22.59
C PHE A 795 -3.12 -28.36 -24.07
N SER A 796 -3.52 -29.53 -24.57
CA SER A 796 -3.30 -29.90 -25.98
C SER A 796 -4.10 -29.06 -26.96
N ASP A 797 -5.24 -28.50 -26.53
CA ASP A 797 -6.11 -27.68 -27.38
C ASP A 797 -5.61 -26.23 -27.48
N ILE A 798 -4.94 -25.72 -26.44
CA ILE A 798 -4.56 -24.29 -26.34
C ILE A 798 -3.10 -24.05 -26.73
N VAL A 799 -2.17 -24.94 -26.40
CA VAL A 799 -0.74 -24.69 -26.56
C VAL A 799 -0.21 -25.27 -27.88
N ASN A 800 0.18 -24.37 -28.78
CA ASN A 800 0.90 -24.71 -30.00
C ASN A 800 2.41 -24.47 -29.82
N LYS A 801 3.23 -25.47 -30.16
CA LYS A 801 4.70 -25.40 -30.08
C LYS A 801 5.28 -24.23 -30.88
N GLY A 802 4.72 -23.93 -32.05
CA GLY A 802 5.23 -22.85 -32.91
C GLY A 802 5.07 -21.47 -32.27
N ASP A 803 3.90 -21.19 -31.73
CA ASP A 803 3.58 -19.90 -31.09
C ASP A 803 4.39 -19.72 -29.79
N LEU A 804 4.51 -20.79 -29.00
CA LEU A 804 5.32 -20.78 -27.78
C LEU A 804 6.80 -20.47 -28.07
N LEU A 805 7.35 -21.03 -29.15
CA LEU A 805 8.73 -20.77 -29.56
C LEU A 805 8.96 -19.31 -29.93
N VAL A 806 8.08 -18.74 -30.75
CA VAL A 806 8.19 -17.35 -31.23
C VAL A 806 8.12 -16.38 -30.05
N GLU A 807 7.15 -16.54 -29.15
CA GLU A 807 6.99 -15.66 -27.99
C GLU A 807 8.17 -15.81 -27.00
N THR A 808 8.64 -17.05 -26.77
CA THR A 808 9.79 -17.32 -25.88
C THR A 808 11.07 -16.70 -26.41
N SER A 809 11.37 -16.88 -27.70
CA SER A 809 12.58 -16.31 -28.31
C SER A 809 12.58 -14.78 -28.24
N ARG A 810 11.49 -14.13 -28.68
CA ARG A 810 11.36 -12.67 -28.65
C ARG A 810 11.52 -12.11 -27.23
N PHE A 811 10.88 -12.71 -26.25
CA PHE A 811 10.98 -12.26 -24.86
C PHE A 811 12.36 -12.55 -24.26
N ALA A 812 13.01 -13.67 -24.60
CA ALA A 812 14.37 -13.97 -24.17
C ALA A 812 15.38 -12.90 -24.64
N HIS A 813 15.24 -12.37 -25.86
CA HIS A 813 16.06 -11.24 -26.32
C HIS A 813 15.90 -10.03 -25.42
N VAL A 814 14.67 -9.63 -25.12
CA VAL A 814 14.39 -8.48 -24.24
C VAL A 814 14.94 -8.73 -22.83
N LEU A 815 14.69 -9.91 -22.26
CA LEU A 815 15.15 -10.26 -20.91
C LEU A 815 16.67 -10.32 -20.81
N SER A 816 17.35 -10.78 -21.86
CA SER A 816 18.81 -10.92 -21.92
C SER A 816 19.54 -9.60 -21.66
N LEU A 817 18.96 -8.49 -22.13
CA LEU A 817 19.53 -7.15 -22.01
C LEU A 817 19.56 -6.66 -20.57
N ARG A 818 18.66 -7.17 -19.72
CA ARG A 818 18.57 -6.81 -18.30
C ARG A 818 19.42 -7.71 -17.40
N GLN A 819 19.63 -8.96 -17.82
CA GLN A 819 20.01 -10.04 -16.91
C GLN A 819 21.39 -10.65 -17.18
N ILE A 820 22.01 -10.44 -18.35
CA ILE A 820 23.22 -11.18 -18.73
C ILE A 820 24.51 -10.36 -18.58
N THR A 821 25.57 -11.04 -18.13
CA THR A 821 26.95 -10.56 -18.01
C THR A 821 27.81 -10.72 -19.28
N VAL A 822 27.29 -11.43 -20.28
CA VAL A 822 27.87 -11.86 -21.55
C VAL A 822 26.91 -11.59 -22.73
N TYR A 823 27.41 -11.12 -23.86
CA TYR A 823 26.63 -10.92 -25.08
C TYR A 823 26.33 -12.26 -25.78
N VAL A 824 25.08 -12.46 -26.22
CA VAL A 824 24.61 -13.66 -26.93
C VAL A 824 24.03 -13.25 -28.29
N PRO A 825 24.57 -13.74 -29.43
CA PRO A 825 24.04 -13.44 -30.76
C PRO A 825 22.60 -13.93 -30.97
N VAL A 826 21.86 -13.27 -31.87
CA VAL A 826 20.44 -13.56 -32.11
C VAL A 826 20.19 -15.01 -32.52
N GLU A 827 20.95 -15.52 -33.49
CA GLU A 827 20.83 -16.90 -34.00
C GLU A 827 21.03 -17.95 -32.91
N GLU A 828 22.00 -17.73 -32.01
CA GLU A 828 22.29 -18.66 -30.92
C GLU A 828 21.20 -18.60 -29.84
N MET A 829 20.62 -17.43 -29.59
CA MET A 829 19.49 -17.29 -28.68
C MET A 829 18.24 -17.99 -29.20
N GLU A 830 17.97 -17.93 -30.51
CA GLU A 830 16.89 -18.70 -31.14
C GLU A 830 17.13 -20.20 -31.01
N ARG A 831 18.35 -20.69 -31.27
CA ARG A 831 18.70 -22.11 -31.07
C ARG A 831 18.53 -22.56 -29.62
N MET A 832 18.90 -21.72 -28.66
CA MET A 832 18.68 -22.00 -27.23
C MET A 832 17.20 -21.98 -26.86
N ALA A 833 16.39 -21.08 -27.43
CA ALA A 833 14.94 -21.07 -27.26
C ALA A 833 14.28 -22.34 -27.82
N VAL A 834 14.73 -22.82 -29.00
CA VAL A 834 14.30 -24.10 -29.56
C VAL A 834 14.59 -25.25 -28.59
N ALA A 835 15.79 -25.28 -28.01
CA ALA A 835 16.18 -26.31 -27.05
C ALA A 835 15.31 -26.28 -25.78
N ALA A 836 15.06 -25.09 -25.21
CA ALA A 836 14.23 -24.94 -24.02
C ALA A 836 12.77 -25.35 -24.26
N VAL A 837 12.19 -24.94 -25.38
CA VAL A 837 10.80 -25.30 -25.74
C VAL A 837 10.70 -26.80 -26.02
N ASN A 838 11.69 -27.43 -26.66
CA ASN A 838 11.71 -28.88 -26.83
C ASN A 838 11.75 -29.61 -25.49
N ALA A 839 12.67 -29.21 -24.60
CA ALA A 839 12.76 -29.79 -23.25
C ALA A 839 11.43 -29.65 -22.48
N PHE A 840 10.73 -28.52 -22.64
CA PHE A 840 9.43 -28.28 -22.01
C PHE A 840 8.35 -29.20 -22.58
N MET A 841 8.25 -29.29 -23.91
CA MET A 841 7.25 -30.11 -24.58
C MET A 841 7.45 -31.61 -24.29
N ASP A 842 8.68 -32.04 -24.01
CA ASP A 842 8.98 -33.40 -23.57
C ASP A 842 8.61 -33.61 -22.09
N TYR A 843 8.85 -32.62 -21.23
CA TYR A 843 8.59 -32.71 -19.79
C TYR A 843 7.11 -32.55 -19.41
N ALA A 844 6.40 -31.56 -19.95
CA ALA A 844 5.06 -31.17 -19.53
C ALA A 844 4.03 -32.32 -19.53
N PRO A 845 3.95 -33.20 -20.56
CA PRO A 845 3.03 -34.35 -20.53
C PRO A 845 3.30 -35.33 -19.39
N THR A 846 4.56 -35.49 -18.96
CA THR A 846 4.93 -36.37 -17.85
C THR A 846 4.48 -35.79 -16.51
N LEU A 847 4.67 -34.48 -16.31
CA LEU A 847 4.19 -33.74 -15.14
C LEU A 847 2.66 -33.80 -15.03
N LEU A 848 1.96 -33.53 -16.13
CA LEU A 848 0.49 -33.55 -16.17
C LEU A 848 -0.06 -34.94 -15.82
N ARG A 849 0.56 -36.02 -16.31
CA ARG A 849 0.19 -37.40 -15.94
C ARG A 849 0.45 -37.72 -14.46
N ARG A 850 1.57 -37.24 -13.90
CA ARG A 850 1.93 -37.49 -12.49
C ARG A 850 0.96 -36.81 -11.52
N VAL A 851 0.47 -35.64 -11.88
CA VAL A 851 -0.41 -34.81 -11.03
C VAL A 851 -1.89 -35.07 -11.31
N HIS A 852 -2.21 -35.79 -12.39
CA HIS A 852 -3.57 -36.10 -12.78
C HIS A 852 -4.32 -36.86 -11.67
N LYS A 853 -5.50 -36.35 -11.32
CA LYS A 853 -6.48 -37.01 -10.46
C LYS A 853 -7.84 -36.99 -11.17
N ALA A 854 -8.60 -38.07 -11.03
CA ALA A 854 -9.94 -38.16 -11.58
C ALA A 854 -10.86 -37.10 -10.96
N CYS A 855 -11.77 -36.52 -11.77
CA CYS A 855 -12.80 -35.62 -11.25
C CYS A 855 -13.85 -36.49 -10.52
N GLU A 856 -13.81 -36.52 -9.19
CA GLU A 856 -14.83 -37.22 -8.40
C GLU A 856 -15.95 -36.24 -8.01
N MET A 857 -17.20 -36.63 -8.26
CA MET A 857 -18.36 -35.91 -7.74
C MET A 857 -18.49 -36.23 -6.25
N LEU A 858 -17.81 -35.44 -5.41
CA LEU A 858 -17.91 -35.54 -3.96
C LEU A 858 -19.23 -34.91 -3.49
N GLY A 859 -19.84 -35.53 -2.46
CA GLY A 859 -20.95 -34.93 -1.72
C GLY A 859 -20.50 -33.63 -1.03
N GLY A 860 -21.44 -32.71 -0.78
CA GLY A 860 -21.15 -31.48 -0.07
C GLY A 860 -20.76 -31.74 1.40
N ALA A 861 -19.87 -30.92 1.95
CA ALA A 861 -19.56 -30.96 3.37
C ALA A 861 -20.68 -30.30 4.20
N PRO A 862 -20.98 -30.80 5.42
CA PRO A 862 -22.03 -30.24 6.26
C PRO A 862 -21.63 -28.88 6.85
N VAL A 863 -22.57 -27.94 6.87
CA VAL A 863 -22.40 -26.61 7.47
C VAL A 863 -22.67 -26.71 8.98
N VAL A 864 -21.61 -26.76 9.78
CA VAL A 864 -21.70 -26.97 11.24
C VAL A 864 -20.89 -25.96 12.05
N ASP A 865 -21.27 -25.79 13.31
CA ASP A 865 -20.46 -25.13 14.32
C ASP A 865 -19.71 -26.20 15.13
N LEU A 866 -18.46 -26.45 14.74
CA LEU A 866 -17.63 -27.50 15.29
C LEU A 866 -16.85 -27.03 16.52
N ILE A 867 -16.98 -27.77 17.62
CA ILE A 867 -16.19 -27.63 18.85
C ILE A 867 -15.35 -28.88 19.01
N VAL A 868 -14.02 -28.75 18.92
CA VAL A 868 -13.10 -29.88 19.11
C VAL A 868 -12.47 -29.82 20.50
N ALA A 869 -12.50 -30.93 21.23
CA ALA A 869 -11.79 -31.12 22.50
C ALA A 869 -10.88 -32.35 22.41
N THR A 870 -9.62 -32.23 22.84
CA THR A 870 -8.61 -33.31 22.76
C THR A 870 -8.14 -33.74 24.16
N ASP A 871 -7.84 -35.03 24.33
CA ASP A 871 -7.44 -35.66 25.60
C ASP A 871 -5.94 -35.58 25.94
N GLY A 872 -5.13 -34.99 25.04
CA GLY A 872 -3.68 -34.89 25.22
C GLY A 872 -2.86 -36.03 24.63
N SER A 873 -3.45 -36.98 23.89
CA SER A 873 -2.69 -37.96 23.09
C SER A 873 -1.80 -37.32 22.02
N TRP A 874 -2.09 -36.08 21.64
CA TRP A 874 -1.45 -35.35 20.55
C TRP A 874 -0.65 -34.17 21.09
N LYS A 875 0.53 -33.93 20.48
CA LYS A 875 1.29 -32.71 20.73
C LYS A 875 0.67 -31.54 19.97
N GLY A 876 1.06 -30.31 20.30
CA GLY A 876 0.50 -29.10 19.66
C GLY A 876 0.53 -29.13 18.12
N TYR A 877 1.62 -29.62 17.52
CA TYR A 877 1.73 -29.74 16.06
C TYR A 877 0.75 -30.75 15.44
N ASP A 878 0.51 -31.89 16.12
CA ASP A 878 -0.43 -32.93 15.66
C ASP A 878 -1.88 -32.39 15.70
N VAL A 879 -2.21 -31.60 16.73
CA VAL A 879 -3.49 -30.89 16.81
C VAL A 879 -3.61 -29.86 15.69
N GLU A 880 -2.58 -29.07 15.43
CA GLU A 880 -2.55 -28.12 14.30
C GLU A 880 -2.78 -28.80 12.95
N GLN A 881 -2.19 -29.97 12.71
CA GLN A 881 -2.43 -30.78 11.50
C GLN A 881 -3.89 -31.18 11.37
N PHE A 882 -4.46 -31.73 12.45
CA PHE A 882 -5.87 -32.14 12.48
C PHE A 882 -6.81 -30.96 12.21
N MET A 883 -6.55 -29.82 12.87
CA MET A 883 -7.33 -28.60 12.72
C MET A 883 -7.23 -28.00 11.30
N SER A 884 -6.05 -28.05 10.68
CA SER A 884 -5.85 -27.63 9.29
C SER A 884 -6.65 -28.51 8.31
N TRP A 885 -6.61 -29.83 8.52
CA TRP A 885 -7.35 -30.78 7.70
C TRP A 885 -8.85 -30.58 7.83
N ILE A 886 -9.40 -30.65 9.05
CA ILE A 886 -10.86 -30.65 9.26
C ILE A 886 -11.50 -29.34 8.83
N GLY A 887 -10.84 -28.20 9.03
CA GLY A 887 -11.36 -26.91 8.56
C GLY A 887 -11.37 -26.79 7.03
N GLY A 888 -10.43 -27.45 6.35
CA GLY A 888 -10.46 -27.57 4.89
C GLY A 888 -11.58 -28.49 4.40
N SER A 889 -11.73 -29.65 5.05
CA SER A 889 -12.76 -30.64 4.72
C SER A 889 -14.19 -30.14 4.95
N LEU A 890 -14.40 -29.29 5.96
CA LEU A 890 -15.69 -28.63 6.24
C LEU A 890 -15.89 -27.33 5.44
N GLU A 891 -14.94 -26.95 4.57
CA GLU A 891 -14.99 -25.72 3.78
C GLU A 891 -15.29 -24.45 4.63
N THR A 892 -14.75 -24.36 5.86
CA THR A 892 -15.13 -23.32 6.84
C THR A 892 -14.93 -21.89 6.32
N ASN A 893 -13.85 -21.67 5.57
CA ASN A 893 -13.53 -20.40 4.92
C ASN A 893 -14.54 -19.95 3.85
N MET A 894 -15.38 -20.86 3.35
CA MET A 894 -16.28 -20.64 2.21
C MET A 894 -17.76 -20.75 2.57
N GLN A 895 -18.07 -21.42 3.69
CA GLN A 895 -19.42 -21.63 4.21
C GLN A 895 -19.65 -20.82 5.50
N ARG A 896 -20.89 -20.82 6.03
CA ARG A 896 -21.24 -20.11 7.28
C ARG A 896 -20.90 -20.89 8.56
N GLY A 897 -20.13 -21.97 8.46
CA GLY A 897 -19.74 -22.81 9.60
C GLY A 897 -18.64 -22.16 10.45
N SER A 898 -18.50 -22.62 11.68
CA SER A 898 -17.42 -22.17 12.58
C SER A 898 -16.65 -23.35 13.14
N ILE A 899 -15.37 -23.12 13.45
CA ILE A 899 -14.51 -24.11 14.09
C ILE A 899 -13.88 -23.52 15.35
N SER A 900 -13.80 -24.32 16.40
CA SER A 900 -13.22 -23.94 17.69
C SER A 900 -12.46 -25.10 18.32
N LEU A 901 -11.48 -24.74 19.15
CA LEU A 901 -10.61 -25.68 19.84
C LEU A 901 -10.62 -25.40 21.35
N LEU A 902 -10.95 -26.42 22.12
CA LEU A 902 -11.12 -26.35 23.56
C LEU A 902 -10.10 -27.23 24.27
N HIS A 903 -9.56 -26.72 25.37
CA HIS A 903 -8.55 -27.40 26.16
C HIS A 903 -9.17 -28.54 26.99
N GLY A 904 -8.80 -29.79 26.70
CA GLY A 904 -9.39 -30.99 27.33
C GLY A 904 -9.35 -31.03 28.86
N ASN A 905 -8.28 -30.53 29.50
CA ASN A 905 -8.18 -30.52 30.96
C ASN A 905 -8.98 -29.39 31.64
N THR A 906 -8.75 -28.14 31.22
CA THR A 906 -9.21 -26.93 31.92
C THR A 906 -10.59 -26.47 31.45
N GLY A 907 -11.00 -26.86 30.25
CA GLY A 907 -12.20 -26.35 29.59
C GLY A 907 -12.02 -24.95 28.99
N THR A 908 -10.82 -24.37 28.98
CA THR A 908 -10.58 -23.04 28.40
C THR A 908 -10.52 -23.09 26.86
N TRP A 909 -10.87 -22.00 26.19
CA TRP A 909 -10.74 -21.89 24.73
C TRP A 909 -9.28 -21.72 24.34
N ILE A 910 -8.74 -22.67 23.56
CA ILE A 910 -7.44 -22.53 22.88
C ILE A 910 -7.65 -21.63 21.64
N ALA A 911 -8.69 -21.93 20.87
CA ALA A 911 -9.19 -21.09 19.81
C ALA A 911 -10.71 -20.93 19.96
N PRO A 912 -11.23 -19.71 20.19
CA PRO A 912 -12.67 -19.48 20.21
C PRO A 912 -13.28 -19.72 18.81
N PRO A 913 -14.63 -19.81 18.71
CA PRO A 913 -15.33 -19.97 17.44
C PRO A 913 -14.82 -19.01 16.37
N SER A 914 -14.24 -19.59 15.32
CA SER A 914 -13.59 -18.90 14.21
C SER A 914 -14.25 -19.31 12.90
N TYR A 915 -14.62 -18.32 12.09
CA TYR A 915 -15.21 -18.53 10.76
C TYR A 915 -14.15 -18.66 9.65
N ASN A 916 -12.91 -18.28 9.94
CA ASN A 916 -11.78 -18.38 9.02
C ASN A 916 -10.62 -19.15 9.68
N LEU A 917 -9.86 -19.86 8.85
CA LEU A 917 -8.66 -20.58 9.31
C LEU A 917 -7.53 -19.64 9.74
N THR A 918 -7.38 -18.48 9.12
CA THR A 918 -6.32 -17.52 9.50
C THR A 918 -6.50 -17.02 10.93
N THR A 919 -7.72 -16.69 11.33
CA THR A 919 -8.03 -16.26 12.70
C THR A 919 -7.82 -17.40 13.68
N MET A 920 -8.23 -18.61 13.33
CA MET A 920 -8.03 -19.81 14.15
C MET A 920 -6.54 -20.06 14.44
N PHE A 921 -5.69 -20.08 13.41
CA PHE A 921 -4.24 -20.26 13.58
C PHE A 921 -3.57 -19.07 14.29
N SER A 922 -4.15 -17.87 14.21
CA SER A 922 -3.68 -16.73 15.02
C SER A 922 -3.96 -16.93 16.52
N TYR A 923 -5.12 -17.50 16.88
CA TYR A 923 -5.43 -17.83 18.27
C TYR A 923 -4.56 -18.97 18.80
N ILE A 924 -4.39 -20.04 18.01
CA ILE A 924 -3.51 -21.17 18.39
C ILE A 924 -2.08 -20.68 18.62
N LYS A 925 -1.55 -19.80 17.75
CA LYS A 925 -0.21 -19.24 17.92
C LYS A 925 -0.07 -18.36 19.18
N ASN A 926 -1.11 -17.61 19.53
CA ASN A 926 -1.11 -16.73 20.69
C ASN A 926 -1.37 -17.47 22.00
N PHE A 927 -1.69 -18.77 21.94
CA PHE A 927 -1.91 -19.60 23.11
C PHE A 927 -0.57 -19.96 23.77
N THR A 928 -0.40 -19.59 25.05
CA THR A 928 0.86 -19.76 25.79
C THR A 928 0.83 -20.87 26.83
N ASP A 929 -0.35 -21.34 27.21
CA ASP A 929 -0.48 -22.36 28.26
C ASP A 929 -0.03 -23.73 27.73
N GLU A 930 0.27 -24.67 28.64
CA GLU A 930 0.64 -26.03 28.27
C GLU A 930 -0.52 -26.73 27.53
N TRP A 931 -0.18 -27.55 26.54
CA TRP A 931 -1.18 -28.35 25.83
C TRP A 931 -1.82 -29.39 26.76
N PRO A 932 -3.09 -29.77 26.54
CA PRO A 932 -3.79 -30.76 27.36
C PRO A 932 -3.01 -32.07 27.44
N ASN A 933 -3.08 -32.71 28.60
CA ASN A 933 -2.43 -34.00 28.88
C ASN A 933 -3.40 -35.07 29.39
N ARG A 934 -4.68 -34.72 29.58
CA ARG A 934 -5.79 -35.63 29.93
C ARG A 934 -7.13 -35.03 29.52
N LEU A 935 -8.17 -35.85 29.39
CA LEU A 935 -9.53 -35.36 29.19
C LEU A 935 -10.26 -35.20 30.53
N ASN A 936 -10.77 -33.99 30.81
CA ASN A 936 -11.69 -33.74 31.92
C ASN A 936 -13.07 -33.41 31.36
N LEU A 937 -13.86 -34.46 31.14
CA LEU A 937 -15.15 -34.33 30.48
C LEU A 937 -16.16 -33.41 31.22
N PRO A 938 -16.25 -33.40 32.56
CA PRO A 938 -17.09 -32.44 33.28
C PRO A 938 -16.77 -30.96 33.00
N THR A 939 -15.49 -30.58 32.93
CA THR A 939 -15.11 -29.18 32.67
C THR A 939 -15.40 -28.79 31.23
N VAL A 940 -15.12 -29.68 30.27
CA VAL A 940 -15.51 -29.52 28.86
C VAL A 940 -17.02 -29.32 28.73
N MET A 941 -17.83 -30.17 29.36
CA MET A 941 -19.29 -30.08 29.33
C MET A 941 -19.82 -28.79 29.97
N SER A 942 -19.25 -28.34 31.08
CA SER A 942 -19.64 -27.06 31.69
C SER A 942 -19.40 -25.86 30.75
N THR A 943 -18.31 -25.91 29.98
CA THR A 943 -17.99 -24.85 29.01
C THR A 943 -18.94 -24.89 27.81
N ILE A 944 -19.28 -26.09 27.31
CA ILE A 944 -20.26 -26.27 26.23
C ILE A 944 -21.65 -25.79 26.65
N LEU A 945 -22.06 -26.06 27.90
CA LEU A 945 -23.31 -25.55 28.46
C LEU A 945 -23.33 -24.02 28.48
N GLN A 946 -22.25 -23.39 28.96
CA GLN A 946 -22.14 -21.94 28.99
C GLN A 946 -22.11 -21.33 27.57
N TYR A 947 -21.40 -21.98 26.64
CA TYR A 947 -21.37 -21.58 25.24
C TYR A 947 -22.77 -21.66 24.59
N SER A 948 -23.49 -22.77 24.81
CA SER A 948 -24.82 -22.98 24.26
C SER A 948 -25.83 -21.97 24.80
N LEU A 949 -25.70 -21.59 26.09
CA LEU A 949 -26.46 -20.50 26.69
C LEU A 949 -26.17 -19.16 25.98
N ASN A 950 -24.90 -18.78 25.87
CA ASN A 950 -24.51 -17.51 25.26
C ASN A 950 -24.93 -17.44 23.78
N LYS A 951 -24.77 -18.54 23.02
CA LYS A 951 -25.22 -18.64 21.63
C LYS A 951 -26.73 -18.46 21.53
N SER A 952 -27.49 -19.12 22.39
CA SER A 952 -28.95 -18.97 22.43
C SER A 952 -29.36 -17.52 22.70
N VAL A 953 -28.70 -16.84 23.65
CA VAL A 953 -28.97 -15.41 23.94
C VAL A 953 -28.68 -14.52 22.73
N ALA A 954 -27.60 -14.78 21.98
CA ALA A 954 -27.28 -14.05 20.76
C ALA A 954 -28.32 -14.30 19.65
N GLU A 955 -28.79 -15.54 19.49
CA GLU A 955 -29.83 -15.89 18.52
C GLU A 955 -31.18 -15.22 18.82
N ILE A 956 -31.54 -15.07 20.10
CA ILE A 956 -32.71 -14.29 20.54
C ILE A 956 -32.58 -12.84 20.10
N ALA A 957 -31.43 -12.22 20.40
CA ALA A 957 -31.20 -10.81 20.10
C ALA A 957 -31.32 -10.52 18.59
N ASN A 958 -30.98 -11.51 17.76
CA ASN A 958 -31.04 -11.42 16.30
C ASN A 958 -32.35 -11.91 15.68
N ASN A 959 -33.33 -12.34 16.50
CA ASN A 959 -34.59 -12.97 16.04
C ASN A 959 -34.37 -14.11 15.03
N ALA A 960 -33.30 -14.91 15.24
CA ALA A 960 -32.88 -15.96 14.32
C ALA A 960 -33.91 -17.11 14.26
N SER A 961 -34.20 -17.60 13.05
CA SER A 961 -35.17 -18.67 12.79
C SER A 961 -34.53 -20.00 12.37
N GLY A 962 -33.22 -20.02 12.13
CA GLY A 962 -32.42 -21.20 11.78
C GLY A 962 -30.92 -20.88 11.80
N GLY A 963 -30.09 -21.92 11.68
CA GLY A 963 -28.63 -21.79 11.61
C GLY A 963 -27.89 -23.13 11.60
N PRO A 964 -26.55 -23.11 11.59
CA PRO A 964 -25.73 -24.32 11.65
C PRO A 964 -25.92 -25.05 12.98
N SER A 965 -25.95 -26.38 12.90
CA SER A 965 -26.02 -27.26 14.07
C SER A 965 -24.68 -27.27 14.80
N THR A 966 -24.72 -27.25 16.14
CA THR A 966 -23.50 -27.34 16.95
C THR A 966 -23.07 -28.79 17.06
N VAL A 967 -21.83 -29.10 16.69
CA VAL A 967 -21.23 -30.43 16.80
C VAL A 967 -20.05 -30.37 17.76
N VAL A 968 -20.09 -31.16 18.82
CA VAL A 968 -19.00 -31.32 19.77
C VAL A 968 -18.25 -32.61 19.42
N LEU A 969 -17.03 -32.46 18.93
CA LEU A 969 -16.12 -33.56 18.62
C LEU A 969 -15.11 -33.74 19.76
N ILE A 970 -15.25 -34.83 20.50
CA ILE A 970 -14.34 -35.23 21.58
C ILE A 970 -13.40 -36.29 21.01
N VAL A 971 -12.13 -35.94 20.91
CA VAL A 971 -11.06 -36.82 20.42
C VAL A 971 -10.26 -37.31 21.61
N SER A 972 -10.48 -38.56 22.00
CA SER A 972 -9.88 -39.21 23.18
C SER A 972 -9.38 -40.61 22.86
N PRO A 973 -8.35 -40.76 22.00
CA PRO A 973 -7.95 -42.07 21.53
C PRO A 973 -7.25 -42.91 22.61
N SER A 974 -6.61 -42.31 23.62
CA SER A 974 -5.91 -43.07 24.66
C SER A 974 -6.40 -42.87 26.09
N ASP A 975 -6.87 -41.67 26.45
CA ASP A 975 -7.27 -41.39 27.83
C ASP A 975 -8.69 -41.90 28.14
N ARG A 976 -8.91 -42.30 29.39
CA ARG A 976 -10.22 -42.76 29.87
C ARG A 976 -10.66 -41.94 31.08
N PRO A 977 -11.86 -41.34 31.06
CA PRO A 977 -12.38 -40.60 32.20
C PRO A 977 -12.57 -41.51 33.41
N SER A 978 -12.36 -40.98 34.61
CA SER A 978 -12.60 -41.74 35.85
C SER A 978 -14.09 -41.91 36.13
N ALA A 979 -14.48 -42.98 36.86
CA ALA A 979 -15.87 -43.22 37.25
C ALA A 979 -16.62 -42.00 37.87
N PRO A 980 -16.05 -41.23 38.82
CA PRO A 980 -16.74 -40.06 39.37
C PRO A 980 -16.87 -38.90 38.37
N GLU A 981 -15.93 -38.76 37.43
CA GLU A 981 -16.04 -37.78 36.35
C GLU A 981 -17.14 -38.18 35.36
N MET A 982 -17.31 -39.48 35.12
CA MET A 982 -18.40 -40.00 34.30
C MET A 982 -19.77 -39.75 34.93
N ASP A 983 -19.92 -39.99 36.24
CA ASP A 983 -21.18 -39.71 36.94
C ASP A 983 -21.57 -38.23 36.85
N ARG A 984 -20.62 -37.33 37.13
CA ARG A 984 -20.83 -35.88 37.00
C ARG A 984 -21.10 -35.45 35.56
N THR A 985 -20.46 -36.11 34.59
CA THR A 985 -20.71 -35.86 33.16
C THR A 985 -22.15 -36.22 32.81
N ARG A 986 -22.68 -37.35 33.31
CA ARG A 986 -24.08 -37.74 33.05
C ARG A 986 -25.07 -36.69 33.56
N GLU A 987 -24.83 -36.14 34.75
CA GLU A 987 -25.66 -35.05 35.30
C GLU A 987 -25.64 -33.80 34.39
N LEU A 988 -24.44 -33.36 33.97
CA LEU A 988 -24.29 -32.20 33.09
C LEU A 988 -24.89 -32.45 31.70
N MET A 989 -24.75 -33.67 31.17
CA MET A 989 -25.30 -34.06 29.88
C MET A 989 -26.83 -34.10 29.93
N ALA A 990 -27.43 -34.59 31.02
CA ALA A 990 -28.88 -34.54 31.21
C ALA A 990 -29.40 -33.08 31.26
N LEU A 991 -28.67 -32.18 31.92
CA LEU A 991 -28.99 -30.74 31.92
C LEU A 991 -28.86 -30.11 30.52
N LEU A 992 -27.83 -30.49 29.77
CA LEU A 992 -27.63 -30.01 28.41
C LEU A 992 -28.75 -30.49 27.49
N ARG A 993 -29.10 -31.78 27.52
CA ARG A 993 -30.15 -32.37 26.66
C ARG A 993 -31.55 -31.85 26.97
N THR A 994 -31.82 -31.47 28.21
CA THR A 994 -33.11 -30.85 28.59
C THR A 994 -33.23 -29.39 28.13
N SER A 995 -32.10 -28.69 27.97
CA SER A 995 -32.08 -27.25 27.67
C SER A 995 -31.69 -26.92 26.22
N TYR A 996 -30.80 -27.71 25.61
CA TYR A 996 -30.16 -27.49 24.30
C TYR A 996 -30.10 -28.80 23.51
N PHE A 997 -31.23 -29.20 22.93
CA PHE A 997 -31.37 -30.49 22.26
C PHE A 997 -30.77 -30.55 20.84
N ASP A 998 -30.44 -29.41 20.22
CA ASP A 998 -29.85 -29.34 18.86
C ASP A 998 -28.31 -29.48 18.83
N VAL A 999 -27.70 -29.94 19.92
CA VAL A 999 -26.24 -30.18 20.02
C VAL A 999 -25.93 -31.64 19.71
N TYR A 1000 -25.05 -31.87 18.74
CA TYR A 1000 -24.56 -33.19 18.34
C TYR A 1000 -23.27 -33.51 19.08
N PHE A 1001 -23.10 -34.76 19.51
CA PHE A 1001 -21.86 -35.22 20.15
C PHE A 1001 -21.22 -36.32 19.31
N SER A 1002 -19.94 -36.16 19.00
CA SER A 1002 -19.15 -37.15 18.32
C SER A 1002 -17.98 -37.55 19.20
N TYR A 1003 -17.89 -38.82 19.54
CA TYR A 1003 -16.81 -39.38 20.36
C TYR A 1003 -15.89 -40.22 19.50
N VAL A 1004 -14.59 -39.91 19.52
CA VAL A 1004 -13.54 -40.65 18.81
C VAL A 1004 -12.61 -41.28 19.84
N ALA A 1005 -12.59 -42.62 19.88
CA ALA A 1005 -11.75 -43.37 20.81
C ALA A 1005 -11.42 -44.78 20.26
N GLU A 1006 -10.36 -45.42 20.76
CA GLU A 1006 -10.10 -46.84 20.48
C GLU A 1006 -11.17 -47.73 21.15
N ASP A 1007 -11.60 -47.37 22.36
CA ASP A 1007 -12.66 -48.04 23.11
C ASP A 1007 -13.76 -47.03 23.48
N LEU A 1008 -14.97 -47.28 22.98
CA LEU A 1008 -16.12 -46.39 23.13
C LEU A 1008 -17.05 -46.81 24.27
N SER A 1009 -16.78 -47.93 24.95
CA SER A 1009 -17.68 -48.51 25.96
C SER A 1009 -18.03 -47.53 27.08
N ASP A 1010 -17.05 -46.76 27.56
CA ASP A 1010 -17.25 -45.76 28.61
C ASP A 1010 -18.15 -44.60 28.12
N PHE A 1011 -17.94 -44.12 26.90
CA PHE A 1011 -18.72 -43.01 26.31
C PHE A 1011 -20.16 -43.42 25.97
N GLN A 1012 -20.39 -44.63 25.48
CA GLN A 1012 -21.73 -45.15 25.18
C GLN A 1012 -22.62 -45.18 26.44
N ASN A 1013 -22.02 -45.41 27.61
CA ASN A 1013 -22.73 -45.45 28.90
C ASN A 1013 -23.11 -44.06 29.46
N ILE A 1014 -22.80 -42.95 28.78
CA ILE A 1014 -23.22 -41.61 29.21
C ILE A 1014 -24.71 -41.37 28.92
N ASN A 1015 -25.23 -41.90 27.81
CA ASN A 1015 -26.51 -41.45 27.23
C ASN A 1015 -27.63 -42.52 27.20
N ASN A 1016 -27.54 -43.52 28.08
CA ASN A 1016 -28.49 -44.66 28.13
C ASN A 1016 -29.98 -44.28 28.33
N GLU A 1017 -30.31 -43.02 28.67
CA GLU A 1017 -31.70 -42.55 28.84
C GLU A 1017 -32.32 -41.87 27.61
N TYR A 1018 -31.51 -41.38 26.65
CA TYR A 1018 -32.01 -40.59 25.50
C TYR A 1018 -31.46 -41.14 24.19
N LEU A 1019 -32.20 -42.05 23.55
CA LEU A 1019 -31.93 -42.51 22.19
C LEU A 1019 -32.33 -41.41 21.18
N ASP A 1020 -31.52 -40.35 21.06
CA ASP A 1020 -31.58 -39.43 19.92
C ASP A 1020 -30.46 -39.75 18.93
N TYR A 1021 -30.74 -39.62 17.63
CA TYR A 1021 -29.81 -39.87 16.52
C TYR A 1021 -28.71 -38.78 16.39
N SER A 1022 -28.45 -38.03 17.46
CA SER A 1022 -27.54 -36.89 17.49
C SER A 1022 -26.14 -37.24 18.01
N GLU A 1023 -25.87 -38.54 18.22
CA GLU A 1023 -24.60 -39.03 18.73
C GLU A 1023 -23.90 -39.94 17.71
N LEU A 1024 -22.62 -39.68 17.52
CA LEU A 1024 -21.75 -40.42 16.62
C LEU A 1024 -20.62 -41.04 17.45
N PHE A 1025 -20.54 -42.36 17.44
CA PHE A 1025 -19.47 -43.11 18.10
C PHE A 1025 -18.53 -43.65 17.03
N ILE A 1026 -17.31 -43.11 16.99
CA ILE A 1026 -16.31 -43.39 15.95
C ILE A 1026 -15.16 -44.18 16.58
N SER A 1027 -15.09 -45.48 16.29
CA SER A 1027 -14.01 -46.34 16.77
C SER A 1027 -12.77 -46.19 15.89
N THR A 1028 -11.60 -46.01 16.48
CA THR A 1028 -10.33 -45.95 15.75
C THR A 1028 -9.41 -47.11 16.09
N THR A 1029 -8.52 -47.47 15.17
CA THR A 1029 -7.59 -48.59 15.32
C THR A 1029 -6.25 -48.20 15.97
N SER A 1030 -6.01 -46.89 16.13
CA SER A 1030 -4.72 -46.30 16.49
C SER A 1030 -4.93 -44.86 16.95
N THR A 1031 -3.94 -44.32 17.67
CA THR A 1031 -3.88 -42.92 18.14
C THR A 1031 -3.31 -41.96 17.09
N SER A 1032 -2.89 -42.45 15.92
CA SER A 1032 -2.30 -41.62 14.86
C SER A 1032 -3.31 -40.63 14.28
N VAL A 1033 -2.85 -39.41 13.96
CA VAL A 1033 -3.69 -38.37 13.34
C VAL A 1033 -4.30 -38.85 12.02
N GLN A 1034 -3.56 -39.62 11.22
CA GLN A 1034 -4.02 -40.09 9.90
C GLN A 1034 -5.19 -41.06 10.00
N ASP A 1035 -5.16 -41.99 10.96
CA ASP A 1035 -6.24 -42.96 11.16
C ASP A 1035 -7.51 -42.27 11.68
N ILE A 1036 -7.34 -41.30 12.59
CA ILE A 1036 -8.44 -40.48 13.11
C ILE A 1036 -9.04 -39.59 12.01
N VAL A 1037 -8.21 -38.99 11.16
CA VAL A 1037 -8.64 -38.23 9.99
C VAL A 1037 -9.50 -39.09 9.06
N ALA A 1038 -9.07 -40.32 8.74
CA ALA A 1038 -9.83 -41.21 7.86
C ALA A 1038 -11.19 -41.62 8.46
N ALA A 1039 -11.23 -41.86 9.77
CA ALA A 1039 -12.45 -42.20 10.49
C ALA A 1039 -13.42 -41.00 10.55
N VAL A 1040 -12.94 -39.82 10.92
CA VAL A 1040 -13.74 -38.59 10.98
C VAL A 1040 -14.23 -38.17 9.59
N ASP A 1041 -13.42 -38.35 8.54
CA ASP A 1041 -13.85 -38.10 7.16
C ASP A 1041 -15.08 -38.93 6.78
N THR A 1042 -15.03 -40.22 7.11
CA THR A 1042 -16.07 -41.19 6.76
C THR A 1042 -17.35 -40.98 7.55
N PHE A 1043 -17.25 -40.73 8.87
CA PHE A 1043 -18.40 -40.73 9.78
C PHE A 1043 -18.92 -39.34 10.15
N LEU A 1044 -18.14 -38.28 9.94
CA LEU A 1044 -18.54 -36.90 10.25
C LEU A 1044 -18.63 -36.02 9.00
N VAL A 1045 -17.55 -35.94 8.21
CA VAL A 1045 -17.48 -35.01 7.06
C VAL A 1045 -18.38 -35.45 5.91
N LYS A 1046 -18.42 -36.75 5.61
CA LYS A 1046 -19.27 -37.33 4.56
C LYS A 1046 -20.70 -37.65 5.04
N SER A 1047 -21.01 -37.34 6.28
CA SER A 1047 -22.34 -37.56 6.87
C SER A 1047 -23.24 -36.34 6.65
N ASP A 1048 -24.51 -36.59 6.36
CA ASP A 1048 -25.51 -35.53 6.19
C ASP A 1048 -25.97 -35.00 7.55
N ILE A 1049 -25.18 -34.10 8.15
CA ILE A 1049 -25.57 -33.40 9.38
C ILE A 1049 -26.51 -32.24 9.00
N PRO A 1050 -27.78 -32.26 9.42
CA PRO A 1050 -28.74 -31.23 9.06
C PRO A 1050 -28.45 -29.92 9.78
N GLN A 1051 -28.68 -28.79 9.12
CA GLN A 1051 -28.84 -27.50 9.78
C GLN A 1051 -30.12 -27.49 10.62
N ARG A 1052 -30.15 -26.68 11.69
CA ARG A 1052 -31.31 -26.62 12.60
C ARG A 1052 -32.26 -25.50 12.22
N LEU A 1053 -33.56 -25.81 12.22
CA LEU A 1053 -34.64 -24.84 12.20
C LEU A 1053 -35.26 -24.78 13.59
N MET A 1054 -35.22 -23.60 14.21
CA MET A 1054 -35.56 -23.41 15.62
C MET A 1054 -36.75 -22.49 15.81
N GLY A 1055 -37.57 -22.76 16.83
CA GLY A 1055 -38.73 -21.96 17.20
C GLY A 1055 -38.38 -20.65 17.89
N PRO A 1056 -39.33 -19.71 17.99
CA PRO A 1056 -39.13 -18.44 18.69
C PRO A 1056 -38.83 -18.69 20.18
N GLN A 1057 -37.81 -18.00 20.70
CA GLN A 1057 -37.45 -18.04 22.11
C GLN A 1057 -38.22 -16.95 22.86
N CYS A 1058 -39.22 -17.36 23.64
CA CYS A 1058 -40.25 -16.47 24.20
C CYS A 1058 -40.01 -16.21 25.69
N PRO A 1059 -40.20 -14.97 26.19
CA PRO A 1059 -40.15 -14.69 27.63
C PRO A 1059 -41.33 -15.34 28.38
N PHE A 1060 -42.47 -15.58 27.71
CA PHE A 1060 -43.65 -16.24 28.25
C PHE A 1060 -44.32 -17.13 27.20
N ASN A 1061 -45.12 -18.11 27.64
CA ASN A 1061 -45.99 -18.87 26.74
C ASN A 1061 -47.00 -17.94 26.03
N ASN A 1062 -47.25 -18.17 24.73
CA ASN A 1062 -48.25 -17.49 23.89
C ASN A 1062 -47.94 -16.06 23.41
N THR A 1063 -46.69 -15.58 23.46
CA THR A 1063 -46.31 -14.32 22.79
C THR A 1063 -46.05 -14.54 21.30
N VAL A 1064 -46.61 -13.69 20.43
CA VAL A 1064 -46.28 -13.68 19.00
C VAL A 1064 -44.88 -13.10 18.82
N PHE A 1065 -43.94 -13.92 18.37
CA PHE A 1065 -42.58 -13.48 18.10
C PHE A 1065 -42.44 -13.13 16.62
N ASN A 1066 -41.89 -11.95 16.33
CA ASN A 1066 -41.55 -11.55 14.97
C ASN A 1066 -40.20 -12.20 14.61
N GLN A 1067 -40.25 -13.20 13.74
CA GLN A 1067 -39.05 -13.84 13.19
C GLN A 1067 -38.54 -13.10 11.94
N VAL A 1068 -37.23 -13.18 11.72
CA VAL A 1068 -36.62 -12.80 10.44
C VAL A 1068 -36.61 -14.03 9.52
N GLU A 1069 -36.87 -13.83 8.23
CA GLU A 1069 -36.73 -14.90 7.23
C GLU A 1069 -35.27 -15.39 7.23
N PHE A 1070 -35.06 -16.71 7.29
CA PHE A 1070 -33.73 -17.30 7.20
C PHE A 1070 -33.35 -17.44 5.72
N GLU A 1071 -32.36 -16.65 5.30
CA GLU A 1071 -31.81 -16.66 3.93
C GLU A 1071 -30.69 -17.71 3.82
N ASP A 1072 -30.78 -18.58 2.82
CA ASP A 1072 -29.73 -19.54 2.49
C ASP A 1072 -29.57 -19.74 0.97
N PHE A 1073 -28.47 -20.39 0.57
CA PHE A 1073 -28.10 -20.61 -0.82
C PHE A 1073 -27.79 -22.08 -1.07
N VAL A 1074 -28.24 -22.61 -2.20
CA VAL A 1074 -27.97 -24.00 -2.61
C VAL A 1074 -27.18 -24.05 -3.91
N LEU A 1075 -26.21 -24.96 -3.97
CA LEU A 1075 -25.46 -25.30 -5.19
C LEU A 1075 -26.15 -26.46 -5.92
N PRO A 1076 -26.14 -26.50 -7.26
CA PRO A 1076 -26.53 -27.68 -8.02
C PRO A 1076 -25.74 -28.91 -7.58
N ASN A 1077 -26.40 -30.06 -7.49
CA ASN A 1077 -25.82 -31.34 -7.04
C ASN A 1077 -25.32 -31.40 -5.58
N ARG A 1078 -25.48 -30.34 -4.79
CA ARG A 1078 -25.22 -30.35 -3.33
C ARG A 1078 -26.50 -30.00 -2.56
N PRO A 1079 -27.28 -31.00 -2.10
CA PRO A 1079 -28.50 -30.76 -1.34
C PRO A 1079 -28.18 -30.07 0.00
N MET A 1080 -29.06 -29.16 0.42
CA MET A 1080 -29.03 -28.58 1.76
C MET A 1080 -30.09 -29.26 2.63
N LEU A 1081 -29.65 -29.79 3.78
CA LEU A 1081 -30.49 -30.55 4.71
C LEU A 1081 -30.83 -29.72 5.95
N TYR A 1082 -32.11 -29.70 6.33
CA TYR A 1082 -32.62 -29.04 7.54
C TYR A 1082 -33.40 -30.00 8.42
N ARG A 1083 -33.32 -29.81 9.74
CA ARG A 1083 -34.05 -30.58 10.75
C ARG A 1083 -34.78 -29.65 11.72
N ILE A 1084 -36.05 -29.96 12.01
CA ILE A 1084 -36.77 -29.44 13.17
C ILE A 1084 -36.78 -30.53 14.24
N HIS A 1085 -36.20 -30.23 15.40
CA HIS A 1085 -36.16 -31.16 16.52
C HIS A 1085 -37.57 -31.44 17.08
N PRO A 1086 -37.87 -32.67 17.53
CA PRO A 1086 -39.20 -33.04 18.03
C PRO A 1086 -39.74 -32.16 19.15
N PHE A 1087 -38.87 -31.54 19.96
CA PHE A 1087 -39.28 -30.62 21.03
C PHE A 1087 -40.16 -29.48 20.50
N TYR A 1088 -39.77 -28.86 19.37
CA TYR A 1088 -40.50 -27.74 18.77
C TYR A 1088 -41.85 -28.17 18.17
N LEU A 1089 -42.02 -29.46 17.89
CA LEU A 1089 -43.23 -30.03 17.30
C LEU A 1089 -44.27 -30.44 18.35
N ARG A 1090 -43.84 -30.75 19.59
CA ARG A 1090 -44.72 -31.24 20.66
C ARG A 1090 -45.73 -30.16 21.08
N LEU A 1091 -46.96 -30.61 21.38
CA LEU A 1091 -48.06 -29.77 21.89
C LEU A 1091 -48.49 -28.63 20.93
N GLN A 1092 -48.27 -28.79 19.63
CA GLN A 1092 -48.69 -27.83 18.59
C GLN A 1092 -49.73 -28.48 17.67
N ASP A 1093 -50.77 -27.72 17.32
CA ASP A 1093 -51.85 -28.22 16.44
C ASP A 1093 -51.55 -28.07 14.94
N LEU A 1094 -50.86 -26.98 14.58
CA LEU A 1094 -50.53 -26.64 13.20
C LEU A 1094 -49.17 -25.94 13.13
N ILE A 1095 -48.26 -26.51 12.34
CA ILE A 1095 -46.96 -25.90 12.02
C ILE A 1095 -46.92 -25.65 10.51
N ARG A 1096 -46.47 -24.45 10.13
CA ARG A 1096 -46.33 -24.04 8.73
C ARG A 1096 -44.88 -23.73 8.46
N VAL A 1097 -44.29 -24.32 7.43
CA VAL A 1097 -42.93 -24.01 6.96
C VAL A 1097 -43.03 -23.56 5.52
N GLN A 1098 -42.64 -22.32 5.25
CA GLN A 1098 -42.71 -21.69 3.96
C GLN A 1098 -41.31 -21.54 3.36
N PHE A 1099 -41.18 -21.95 2.10
CA PHE A 1099 -40.01 -21.74 1.26
C PHE A 1099 -40.35 -20.75 0.15
N ARG A 1100 -39.52 -19.72 -0.02
CA ARG A 1100 -39.64 -18.71 -1.07
C ARG A 1100 -38.38 -18.69 -1.91
N ASN A 1101 -38.52 -18.91 -3.21
CA ASN A 1101 -37.40 -18.84 -4.16
C ASN A 1101 -37.04 -17.36 -4.44
N ASP A 1102 -35.76 -16.99 -4.48
CA ASP A 1102 -35.31 -15.62 -4.80
C ASP A 1102 -35.29 -15.32 -6.31
N GLY A 1103 -35.47 -16.33 -7.16
CA GLY A 1103 -35.66 -16.18 -8.60
C GLY A 1103 -34.37 -16.30 -9.44
N GLN A 1104 -33.38 -17.05 -8.94
CA GLN A 1104 -32.10 -17.31 -9.63
C GLN A 1104 -32.02 -18.70 -10.28
N GLY A 1105 -33.15 -19.41 -10.33
CA GLY A 1105 -33.27 -20.77 -10.85
C GLY A 1105 -34.54 -21.48 -10.34
N GLN A 1106 -34.63 -22.79 -10.53
CA GLN A 1106 -35.71 -23.63 -10.00
C GLN A 1106 -35.23 -24.48 -8.82
N LEU A 1107 -36.04 -24.52 -7.76
CA LEU A 1107 -35.73 -25.27 -6.53
C LEU A 1107 -36.67 -26.47 -6.41
N LEU A 1108 -36.14 -27.60 -5.98
CA LEU A 1108 -36.91 -28.75 -5.53
C LEU A 1108 -36.75 -28.85 -4.02
N VAL A 1109 -37.87 -28.70 -3.31
CA VAL A 1109 -37.92 -28.81 -1.85
C VAL A 1109 -38.70 -30.06 -1.47
N CYS A 1110 -38.11 -30.95 -0.68
CA CYS A 1110 -38.79 -32.12 -0.16
C CYS A 1110 -38.86 -32.11 1.36
N MET A 1111 -39.96 -32.64 1.90
CA MET A 1111 -40.17 -32.84 3.33
C MET A 1111 -40.41 -34.31 3.61
N TRP A 1112 -39.83 -34.85 4.69
CA TRP A 1112 -40.14 -36.18 5.20
C TRP A 1112 -40.04 -36.26 6.72
N ARG A 1113 -40.58 -37.35 7.27
CA ARG A 1113 -40.60 -37.65 8.70
C ARG A 1113 -40.42 -39.15 8.91
N GLY A 1114 -39.29 -39.54 9.51
CA GLY A 1114 -38.93 -40.96 9.63
C GLY A 1114 -38.11 -41.45 8.44
N ALA A 1115 -38.49 -42.58 7.84
CA ALA A 1115 -37.72 -43.20 6.75
C ALA A 1115 -37.69 -42.33 5.47
N GLU A 1116 -36.54 -42.31 4.79
CA GLU A 1116 -36.29 -41.53 3.55
C GLU A 1116 -37.30 -41.83 2.43
N ALA A 1117 -37.94 -43.00 2.42
CA ALA A 1117 -38.94 -43.36 1.41
C ALA A 1117 -40.25 -42.52 1.47
N SER A 1118 -40.38 -41.58 2.42
CA SER A 1118 -41.58 -40.75 2.65
C SER A 1118 -41.47 -39.29 2.17
N HIS A 1119 -40.65 -39.02 1.15
CA HIS A 1119 -40.45 -37.66 0.60
C HIS A 1119 -41.71 -37.10 -0.08
N ASN A 1120 -42.24 -36.00 0.46
CA ASN A 1120 -43.18 -35.12 -0.23
C ASN A 1120 -42.40 -33.97 -0.86
N CYS A 1121 -42.23 -34.00 -2.18
CA CYS A 1121 -41.40 -33.07 -2.95
C CYS A 1121 -42.25 -32.10 -3.77
N GLN A 1122 -41.86 -30.83 -3.80
CA GLN A 1122 -42.46 -29.80 -4.64
C GLN A 1122 -41.38 -28.99 -5.36
N THR A 1123 -41.55 -28.80 -6.67
CA THR A 1123 -40.74 -27.85 -7.44
C THR A 1123 -41.32 -26.45 -7.31
N ILE A 1124 -40.47 -25.48 -6.96
CA ILE A 1124 -40.78 -24.06 -6.80
C ILE A 1124 -40.17 -23.31 -7.98
N GLU A 1125 -41.02 -22.73 -8.82
CA GLU A 1125 -40.61 -21.87 -9.93
C GLU A 1125 -39.92 -20.58 -9.43
N GLN A 1126 -39.32 -19.81 -10.34
CA GLN A 1126 -38.66 -18.54 -10.00
C GLN A 1126 -39.62 -17.60 -9.28
N ARG A 1127 -39.21 -17.05 -8.12
CA ARG A 1127 -40.03 -16.20 -7.25
C ARG A 1127 -41.31 -16.85 -6.72
N GLY A 1128 -41.46 -18.17 -6.88
CA GLY A 1128 -42.55 -18.95 -6.33
C GLY A 1128 -42.42 -19.15 -4.82
N ILE A 1129 -43.54 -19.49 -4.19
CA ILE A 1129 -43.62 -19.79 -2.76
C ILE A 1129 -44.34 -21.13 -2.58
N HIS A 1130 -43.82 -21.98 -1.72
CA HIS A 1130 -44.50 -23.20 -1.29
C HIS A 1130 -44.53 -23.29 0.24
N MET A 1131 -45.63 -23.81 0.79
CA MET A 1131 -45.85 -23.93 2.22
C MET A 1131 -46.22 -25.35 2.60
N PHE A 1132 -45.40 -25.98 3.44
CA PHE A 1132 -45.68 -27.28 4.04
C PHE A 1132 -46.47 -27.08 5.33
N ASN A 1133 -47.62 -27.75 5.40
CA ASN A 1133 -48.51 -27.70 6.57
C ASN A 1133 -48.45 -29.04 7.33
N LEU A 1134 -48.01 -28.98 8.57
CA LEU A 1134 -47.93 -30.11 9.50
C LEU A 1134 -49.07 -29.99 10.52
N THR A 1135 -50.18 -30.69 10.27
CA THR A 1135 -51.32 -30.78 11.19
C THR A 1135 -51.12 -31.91 12.19
N LYS A 1136 -51.25 -31.63 13.49
CA LYS A 1136 -51.04 -32.59 14.59
C LYS A 1136 -49.77 -33.43 14.40
N PRO A 1137 -48.59 -32.79 14.37
CA PRO A 1137 -47.33 -33.43 14.01
C PRO A 1137 -46.95 -34.61 14.93
N CYS A 1138 -47.31 -34.60 16.21
CA CYS A 1138 -46.95 -35.68 17.13
C CYS A 1138 -48.15 -36.60 17.39
N PRO A 1139 -48.02 -37.93 17.19
CA PRO A 1139 -49.10 -38.88 17.46
C PRO A 1139 -49.39 -39.04 18.97
N SER A 1140 -48.39 -38.82 19.84
CA SER A 1140 -48.55 -38.75 21.29
C SER A 1140 -47.65 -37.65 21.87
N PRO A 1141 -47.90 -37.16 23.10
CA PRO A 1141 -47.04 -36.16 23.73
C PRO A 1141 -45.60 -36.64 24.00
N ASP A 1142 -45.43 -37.95 24.25
CA ASP A 1142 -44.13 -38.54 24.59
C ASP A 1142 -43.34 -38.98 23.33
N PHE A 1143 -44.04 -39.35 22.25
CA PHE A 1143 -43.42 -39.82 21.01
C PHE A 1143 -43.68 -38.86 19.85
N CYS A 1144 -42.61 -38.25 19.32
CA CYS A 1144 -42.70 -37.37 18.16
C CYS A 1144 -41.47 -37.54 17.26
N LEU A 1145 -41.72 -37.77 15.97
CA LEU A 1145 -40.67 -37.88 14.96
C LEU A 1145 -40.19 -36.49 14.51
N PRO A 1146 -38.88 -36.29 14.28
CA PRO A 1146 -38.36 -35.06 13.70
C PRO A 1146 -38.94 -34.81 12.30
N ALA A 1147 -38.88 -33.55 11.87
CA ALA A 1147 -39.20 -33.17 10.50
C ALA A 1147 -37.92 -32.77 9.77
N TYR A 1148 -37.71 -33.34 8.59
CA TYR A 1148 -36.57 -33.04 7.74
C TYR A 1148 -37.02 -32.34 6.46
N PHE A 1149 -36.21 -31.41 6.00
CA PHE A 1149 -36.38 -30.72 4.73
C PHE A 1149 -35.09 -30.79 3.94
N THR A 1150 -35.19 -31.03 2.64
CA THR A 1150 -34.06 -30.94 1.71
C THR A 1150 -34.39 -29.92 0.63
N VAL A 1151 -33.41 -29.09 0.30
CA VAL A 1151 -33.51 -28.11 -0.79
C VAL A 1151 -32.42 -28.43 -1.80
N THR A 1152 -32.83 -28.55 -3.06
CA THR A 1152 -31.93 -28.84 -4.19
C THR A 1152 -32.18 -27.86 -5.34
N ALA A 1153 -31.12 -27.37 -5.97
CA ALA A 1153 -31.23 -26.61 -7.21
C ALA A 1153 -31.35 -27.57 -8.40
N THR A 1154 -32.45 -27.45 -9.15
CA THR A 1154 -32.71 -28.25 -10.37
C THR A 1154 -32.24 -27.53 -11.63
N SER A 1155 -32.33 -26.20 -11.65
CA SER A 1155 -31.76 -25.34 -12.68
C SER A 1155 -31.18 -24.07 -12.05
N THR A 1156 -30.24 -23.43 -12.75
CA THR A 1156 -29.58 -22.20 -12.32
C THR A 1156 -29.40 -21.26 -13.50
N ASP A 1157 -29.62 -19.97 -13.26
CA ASP A 1157 -29.47 -18.92 -14.27
C ASP A 1157 -28.10 -18.20 -14.19
N ASN A 1158 -27.19 -18.65 -13.31
CA ASN A 1158 -25.88 -18.03 -13.07
C ASN A 1158 -25.94 -16.54 -12.62
N LEU A 1159 -26.97 -16.16 -11.85
CA LEU A 1159 -27.28 -14.77 -11.46
C LEU A 1159 -26.92 -14.40 -10.00
N CYS A 1160 -26.43 -15.31 -9.16
CA CYS A 1160 -26.21 -15.04 -7.72
C CYS A 1160 -25.12 -13.99 -7.51
N ALA A 1161 -25.49 -12.75 -7.18
CA ALA A 1161 -24.59 -11.60 -7.06
C ALA A 1161 -24.45 -11.02 -5.64
N ASN A 1162 -25.18 -11.56 -4.66
CA ASN A 1162 -25.06 -11.13 -3.27
C ASN A 1162 -23.64 -11.38 -2.75
N ASN A 1163 -23.19 -10.55 -1.80
CA ASN A 1163 -21.86 -10.70 -1.18
C ASN A 1163 -21.66 -12.09 -0.55
N ASP A 1164 -22.76 -12.65 -0.03
CA ASP A 1164 -22.84 -13.96 0.62
C ASP A 1164 -22.81 -15.13 -0.37
N CYS A 1165 -23.09 -14.91 -1.66
CA CYS A 1165 -22.95 -15.95 -2.68
C CYS A 1165 -21.48 -16.43 -2.71
N ARG A 1166 -21.25 -17.73 -2.59
CA ARG A 1166 -19.97 -18.37 -2.92
C ARG A 1166 -19.76 -18.37 -4.42
N LEU A 1167 -20.66 -18.96 -5.21
CA LEU A 1167 -20.50 -19.13 -6.66
C LEU A 1167 -21.63 -18.49 -7.47
N PRO A 1168 -21.39 -18.07 -8.72
CA PRO A 1168 -22.37 -17.46 -9.61
C PRO A 1168 -23.68 -18.22 -9.80
N HIS A 1169 -23.60 -19.55 -9.71
CA HIS A 1169 -24.64 -20.50 -10.08
C HIS A 1169 -25.43 -21.02 -8.89
N GLN A 1170 -25.23 -20.44 -7.70
CA GLN A 1170 -26.08 -20.69 -6.55
C GLN A 1170 -27.48 -20.12 -6.76
N VAL A 1171 -28.46 -20.75 -6.11
CA VAL A 1171 -29.84 -20.27 -6.08
C VAL A 1171 -30.18 -19.91 -4.65
N GLY A 1172 -30.47 -18.63 -4.40
CA GLY A 1172 -30.93 -18.12 -3.11
C GLY A 1172 -32.39 -18.44 -2.82
N TYR A 1173 -32.70 -18.64 -1.55
CA TYR A 1173 -34.05 -18.85 -1.06
C TYR A 1173 -34.22 -18.43 0.40
N TYR A 1174 -35.46 -18.20 0.78
CA TYR A 1174 -35.85 -17.77 2.12
C TYR A 1174 -36.75 -18.80 2.77
N MET A 1175 -36.51 -19.05 4.05
CA MET A 1175 -37.31 -19.94 4.89
C MET A 1175 -37.98 -19.15 6.01
N SER A 1176 -39.27 -19.42 6.25
CA SER A 1176 -39.99 -18.91 7.41
C SER A 1176 -40.90 -19.99 7.98
N HIS A 1177 -41.10 -20.01 9.30
CA HIS A 1177 -41.95 -21.01 9.95
C HIS A 1177 -42.89 -20.41 11.00
N ALA A 1178 -44.04 -21.03 11.23
CA ALA A 1178 -45.01 -20.55 12.22
C ALA A 1178 -45.60 -21.71 13.00
N GLY A 1179 -45.85 -21.49 14.29
CA GLY A 1179 -46.47 -22.48 15.17
C GLY A 1179 -45.49 -23.43 15.86
N LEU A 1180 -44.18 -23.17 15.85
CA LEU A 1180 -43.21 -23.93 16.67
C LEU A 1180 -43.37 -23.59 18.16
N ARG A 1181 -43.21 -24.60 19.02
CA ARG A 1181 -43.25 -24.45 20.49
C ARG A 1181 -42.13 -23.51 20.98
N CYS A 1182 -42.44 -22.58 21.89
CA CYS A 1182 -41.40 -21.73 22.48
C CYS A 1182 -40.48 -22.51 23.43
N LEU A 1183 -39.19 -22.17 23.43
CA LEU A 1183 -38.22 -22.58 24.46
C LEU A 1183 -38.28 -21.61 25.65
N PRO A 1184 -38.56 -22.07 26.89
CA PRO A 1184 -38.64 -21.18 28.06
C PRO A 1184 -37.24 -20.76 28.53
N LEU A 1185 -36.98 -19.45 28.60
CA LEU A 1185 -35.74 -18.91 29.15
C LEU A 1185 -35.72 -19.07 30.68
N GLN A 1186 -34.91 -20.00 31.20
CA GLN A 1186 -34.58 -20.01 32.63
C GLN A 1186 -33.63 -18.83 32.92
N GLY A 1187 -34.18 -17.67 33.30
CA GLY A 1187 -33.35 -16.54 33.74
C GLY A 1187 -34.02 -15.19 33.91
N ASN A 1188 -35.20 -14.94 33.33
CA ASN A 1188 -35.88 -13.66 33.52
C ASN A 1188 -36.81 -13.68 34.74
N ALA A 1189 -36.21 -13.56 35.93
CA ALA A 1189 -36.94 -13.08 37.09
C ALA A 1189 -37.36 -11.62 36.81
N ASN A 1190 -38.64 -11.43 36.50
CA ASN A 1190 -39.42 -10.19 36.51
C ASN A 1190 -38.62 -8.88 36.45
N THR A 1191 -38.69 -8.23 35.29
CA THR A 1191 -38.56 -6.78 35.14
C THR A 1191 -39.54 -6.08 36.09
N SER A 1192 -39.07 -5.74 37.28
CA SER A 1192 -39.66 -4.73 38.15
C SER A 1192 -38.93 -3.41 37.88
N GLU A 1193 -39.73 -2.35 37.76
CA GLU A 1193 -39.35 -1.00 37.35
C GLU A 1193 -38.06 -0.45 38.00
N PRO A 1194 -37.27 0.36 37.27
CA PRO A 1194 -36.00 0.92 37.74
C PRO A 1194 -36.21 2.20 38.56
N PHE A 1195 -37.00 2.13 39.64
CA PHE A 1195 -37.19 3.30 40.53
C PHE A 1195 -36.96 3.02 42.02
N LEU A 1196 -36.80 1.76 42.44
CA LEU A 1196 -36.58 1.43 43.87
C LEU A 1196 -35.22 0.79 44.21
N LYS A 1197 -34.39 0.44 43.20
CA LYS A 1197 -33.02 -0.09 43.43
C LYS A 1197 -31.94 0.97 43.59
N LEU A 1198 -32.25 2.26 43.41
CA LEU A 1198 -31.31 3.38 43.59
C LEU A 1198 -31.21 3.87 45.05
N ILE A 1199 -32.07 3.38 45.96
CA ILE A 1199 -32.05 3.76 47.38
C ILE A 1199 -31.42 2.67 48.28
N ILE A 1200 -31.28 1.43 47.80
CA ILE A 1200 -30.76 0.32 48.62
C ILE A 1200 -29.27 0.02 48.33
N THR A 1201 -28.73 0.44 47.17
CA THR A 1201 -27.29 0.32 46.87
C THR A 1201 -26.44 1.48 47.39
N SER A 1202 -27.04 2.57 47.89
CA SER A 1202 -26.32 3.65 48.57
C SER A 1202 -25.98 3.35 50.04
N ILE A 1203 -26.48 2.22 50.59
CA ILE A 1203 -26.25 1.83 52.00
C ILE A 1203 -25.27 0.64 52.13
N TYR A 1204 -25.00 -0.13 51.07
CA TYR A 1204 -24.08 -1.28 51.15
C TYR A 1204 -22.66 -1.04 50.61
N ILE A 1205 -22.41 0.01 49.80
CA ILE A 1205 -21.06 0.39 49.34
C ILE A 1205 -20.42 1.43 50.30
N LYS A 1206 -20.59 1.23 51.61
CA LYS A 1206 -19.87 2.00 52.65
C LYS A 1206 -19.20 1.12 53.70
N LYS A 1207 -19.20 -0.21 53.53
CA LYS A 1207 -18.65 -1.15 54.51
C LYS A 1207 -17.51 -2.07 54.02
N GLU A 1208 -17.19 -2.08 52.72
CA GLU A 1208 -16.16 -2.97 52.14
C GLU A 1208 -14.97 -2.26 51.46
N ASN A 1209 -14.78 -0.96 51.69
CA ASN A 1209 -13.56 -0.23 51.28
C ASN A 1209 -12.63 0.10 52.46
N ARG A 1210 -12.65 -0.70 53.54
CA ARG A 1210 -11.81 -0.51 54.74
C ARG A 1210 -10.70 -1.55 54.92
N GLU A 1211 -10.63 -2.60 54.11
CA GLU A 1211 -9.55 -3.61 54.19
C GLU A 1211 -8.48 -3.50 53.08
N PHE A 1212 -8.79 -2.92 51.92
CA PHE A 1212 -7.79 -2.80 50.84
C PHE A 1212 -6.74 -1.69 51.08
N PHE A 1213 -7.02 -0.72 51.96
CA PHE A 1213 -6.08 0.35 52.32
C PHE A 1213 -5.10 0.00 53.47
N LYS A 1214 -5.18 -1.22 54.01
CA LYS A 1214 -4.28 -1.69 55.08
C LYS A 1214 -3.05 -2.43 54.54
N ILE A 1215 -3.13 -3.01 53.34
CA ILE A 1215 -2.03 -3.82 52.75
C ILE A 1215 -0.97 -2.95 52.05
N LEU A 1216 -1.30 -1.74 51.61
CA LEU A 1216 -0.34 -0.82 50.97
C LEU A 1216 0.40 0.12 51.95
N ARG A 1217 0.14 0.01 53.28
CA ARG A 1217 0.88 0.76 54.30
C ARG A 1217 2.06 -0.02 54.88
N ASP A 1218 2.06 -1.35 54.81
CA ASP A 1218 3.07 -2.20 55.46
C ASP A 1218 4.27 -2.56 54.57
N ALA A 1219 4.32 -2.09 53.31
CA ALA A 1219 5.47 -2.31 52.41
C ALA A 1219 6.47 -1.13 52.37
N LYS A 1220 6.41 -0.19 53.33
CA LYS A 1220 7.31 0.98 53.39
C LYS A 1220 8.02 1.18 54.74
N GLU A 1221 8.27 0.08 55.47
CA GLU A 1221 9.18 0.04 56.64
C GLU A 1221 10.19 -1.13 56.54
N LEU A 1222 10.81 -1.30 55.38
CA LEU A 1222 12.03 -2.11 55.21
C LEU A 1222 13.08 -1.32 54.40
N ASP A 1223 13.31 -0.10 54.88
CA ASP A 1223 14.59 0.59 54.78
C ASP A 1223 14.97 1.02 56.22
N LYS A 1224 15.18 -0.02 57.05
CA LYS A 1224 15.97 -0.05 58.29
C LYS A 1224 16.22 -1.48 58.73
#